data_AF-A0A534Z8K6-F1
#
_entry.id   AF-A0A534Z8K6-F1
#
_cell.length_a   1.000
_cell.length_b   1.000
_cell.length_c   1.000
_cell.angle_alpha   90.00
_cell.angle_beta   90.00
_cell.angle_gamma   90.00
#
_symmetry.space_group_name_H-M   'P 1'
#
loop_
_entity.id
_entity.type
_entity.pdbx_description
1 polymer ?
#
loop_
_entity_poly.entity_id
_entity_poly.type
_entity_poly.pdbx_seq_one_letter_code
_entity_poly.pdbx_strand_id
1 'polypeptide(L)'
;MLALARTTHAAPARLAVPLALEEAAGVARQAWPAAASVPMPRGRLRDPDVWIAAPGGRATLAQARALERWPDGSIRWLLVDFLADVAAGGQATYTLHDGPPPNTPGGGIRREARAETRVLDTGPLRVTVPGGVATLAELAAGPHRAQPIPPPTLHVEGAAPATPTIARVAVETAGPVRTELLVSGRYPQGIDYEARLAVFAGQPWLRLQLTVTDMADAEFAPVRSLALALGGPFTRAALGVDGAARAFNPLGADHHELVQADAEPAQLDGERAGRHGDGWARAIGDETALTVVARYFWQEYPKAIEVAADRLRVDLFAGRDAPVLLGTGAAKTHELWLVLEPLDRSTAPAALAAALRAPLLALPPADWIVASHAFPQALTPAARGARDFLARLAAAVTRYQANARTERWDDGPPVPCTARTTEHPRRGFYGALNWGDWNFPGYRDHADGCDAWGNLEYDLPQVLGLAWAATGSRLFLEALVPAARHYRDVDVIHHAPGHPQWVGLNHPHTALHFTFGKPAYVDLGHTWTEGLLTYYRLTGETRALEAACGIADALRPLAARANNPRQLGWPMIALVAVYDATGERRHLEAARAYADTALGAYKPSPAGGDWKMGILADGLAAVHAATGDERIRRWLVAYADALLASPGRWSDPRYSLPLGYLAAVTGDRRYETAALTVASRLKIPALGKQLAIAGRTGFRLLAPLAAATPVPAAPPRPSAAARRRPSPSRAAPGRPRGG
;
A
#
# COMPACT_ATOMS: atom_id res chain seq x y z
N MET A 1 -3.37 44.28 49.34
CA MET A 1 -2.42 43.63 48.42
C MET A 1 -2.70 42.12 48.40
N LEU A 2 -3.42 41.63 47.39
CA LEU A 2 -3.51 40.19 47.10
C LEU A 2 -2.76 39.95 45.79
N ALA A 3 -1.67 39.18 45.85
CA ALA A 3 -0.89 38.79 44.69
C ALA A 3 -1.62 37.69 43.91
N LEU A 4 -1.94 37.94 42.64
CA LEU A 4 -2.36 36.90 41.71
C LEU A 4 -1.18 35.94 41.45
N ALA A 5 -1.35 34.69 41.84
CA ALA A 5 -0.47 33.61 41.43
C ALA A 5 -0.59 33.41 39.91
N ARG A 6 0.44 33.80 39.17
CA ARG A 6 0.61 33.40 37.76
C ARG A 6 0.85 31.90 37.72
N THR A 7 -0.14 31.15 37.26
CA THR A 7 0.04 29.76 36.82
C THR A 7 0.98 29.76 35.62
N THR A 8 2.26 29.42 35.84
CA THR A 8 3.21 29.12 34.77
C THR A 8 2.75 27.85 34.07
N HIS A 9 2.14 27.97 32.88
CA HIS A 9 2.00 26.84 31.98
C HIS A 9 3.43 26.40 31.60
N ALA A 10 3.86 25.24 32.08
CA ALA A 10 5.10 24.63 31.62
C ALA A 10 5.01 24.47 30.09
N ALA A 11 6.03 24.93 29.37
CA ALA A 11 6.11 24.69 27.94
C ALA A 11 5.99 23.17 27.69
N PRO A 12 5.20 22.73 26.70
CA PRO A 12 5.08 21.31 26.39
C PRO A 12 6.47 20.72 26.15
N ALA A 13 6.72 19.52 26.69
CA ALA A 13 7.98 18.82 26.48
C ALA A 13 8.27 18.68 24.98
N ARG A 14 9.51 18.97 24.56
CA ARG A 14 9.94 18.85 23.16
C ARG A 14 9.60 17.47 22.60
N LEU A 15 9.20 17.44 21.33
CA LEU A 15 8.82 16.23 20.62
C LEU A 15 10.06 15.34 20.46
N ALA A 16 9.89 14.05 20.71
CA ALA A 16 10.92 13.04 20.53
C ALA A 16 10.23 11.71 20.23
N VAL A 17 10.01 11.43 18.95
CA VAL A 17 9.32 10.21 18.49
C VAL A 17 10.35 9.25 17.88
N PRO A 18 10.61 8.08 18.48
CA PRO A 18 11.53 7.11 17.88
C PRO A 18 10.91 6.51 16.62
N LEU A 19 11.72 6.36 15.58
CA LEU A 19 11.37 5.85 14.26
C LEU A 19 12.28 4.65 13.98
N ALA A 20 11.73 3.44 14.11
CA ALA A 20 12.48 2.21 13.91
C ALA A 20 12.50 1.83 12.42
N LEU A 21 13.70 1.57 11.89
CA LEU A 21 13.94 1.06 10.56
C LEU A 21 14.50 -0.36 10.64
N GLU A 22 14.09 -1.20 9.69
CA GLU A 22 14.58 -2.56 9.49
C GLU A 22 15.04 -2.73 8.04
N GLU A 23 16.27 -3.23 7.87
CA GLU A 23 16.82 -3.61 6.57
C GLU A 23 16.54 -5.10 6.32
N ALA A 24 15.74 -5.39 5.28
CA ALA A 24 15.28 -6.76 5.00
C ALA A 24 15.79 -7.34 3.69
N ALA A 25 16.58 -6.58 2.90
CA ALA A 25 17.13 -7.06 1.63
C ALA A 25 18.48 -7.78 1.80
N GLY A 26 19.09 -7.73 2.99
CA GLY A 26 20.44 -8.23 3.22
C GLY A 26 21.52 -7.34 2.60
N VAL A 27 21.20 -6.06 2.34
CA VAL A 27 22.10 -5.09 1.68
C VAL A 27 22.20 -3.85 2.54
N ALA A 28 23.44 -3.50 2.92
CA ALA A 28 23.70 -2.31 3.73
C ALA A 28 23.22 -1.05 3.01
N ARG A 29 22.59 -0.15 3.77
CA ARG A 29 22.01 1.10 3.30
C ARG A 29 22.86 2.26 3.79
N GLN A 30 23.25 3.14 2.87
CA GLN A 30 24.04 4.32 3.16
C GLN A 30 23.38 5.53 2.52
N ALA A 31 23.13 6.57 3.31
CA ALA A 31 22.38 7.75 2.91
C ALA A 31 21.11 7.40 2.12
N TRP A 32 20.45 6.28 2.46
CA TRP A 32 19.38 5.69 1.67
C TRP A 32 18.05 6.38 1.97
N PRO A 33 17.19 6.63 0.97
CA PRO A 33 15.90 7.24 1.20
C PRO A 33 15.00 6.36 2.08
N ALA A 34 14.58 6.90 3.22
CA ALA A 34 13.62 6.32 4.12
C ALA A 34 12.42 7.25 4.28
N ALA A 35 11.26 6.68 4.61
CA ALA A 35 10.05 7.44 4.90
C ALA A 35 9.43 6.99 6.21
N ALA A 36 8.84 7.92 6.96
CA ALA A 36 8.02 7.65 8.13
C ALA A 36 6.74 8.47 8.04
N SER A 37 5.59 7.85 8.29
CA SER A 37 4.35 8.58 8.50
C SER A 37 3.95 8.52 9.95
N VAL A 38 3.93 9.68 10.60
CA VAL A 38 3.82 9.81 12.04
C VAL A 38 2.46 10.41 12.39
N PRO A 39 1.58 9.66 13.07
CA PRO A 39 0.35 10.21 13.62
C PRO A 39 0.69 11.15 14.78
N MET A 40 0.05 12.31 14.80
CA MET A 40 0.31 13.39 15.75
C MET A 40 -0.92 13.63 16.64
N PRO A 41 -0.74 13.73 17.97
CA PRO A 41 -1.81 14.14 18.86
C PRO A 41 -2.35 15.52 18.47
N ARG A 42 -3.66 15.70 18.66
CA ARG A 42 -4.31 16.99 18.42
C ARG A 42 -3.64 18.12 19.19
N GLY A 43 -3.38 19.23 18.51
CA GLY A 43 -2.71 20.40 19.05
C GLY A 43 -1.19 20.27 19.21
N ARG A 44 -0.59 19.11 18.92
CA ARG A 44 0.84 18.88 19.21
C ARG A 44 1.80 19.59 18.25
N LEU A 45 1.47 19.63 16.97
CA LEU A 45 2.31 20.20 15.91
C LEU A 45 1.42 20.93 14.89
N ARG A 46 1.68 22.20 14.60
CA ARG A 46 0.89 22.99 13.62
C ARG A 46 1.55 23.05 12.25
N ASP A 47 2.86 23.25 12.25
CA ASP A 47 3.69 23.37 11.05
C ASP A 47 4.64 22.17 10.96
N PRO A 48 5.02 21.73 9.75
CA PRO A 48 5.90 20.58 9.55
C PRO A 48 7.37 20.90 9.87
N ASP A 49 7.62 21.79 10.84
CA ASP A 49 8.95 22.23 11.29
C ASP A 49 9.55 21.20 12.24
N VAL A 50 10.01 20.11 11.65
CA VAL A 50 10.64 18.98 12.33
C VAL A 50 12.02 18.67 11.77
N TRP A 51 12.81 17.94 12.54
CA TRP A 51 14.06 17.36 12.08
C TRP A 51 14.22 15.94 12.60
N ILE A 52 15.06 15.17 11.92
CA ILE A 52 15.33 13.78 12.25
C ILE A 52 16.76 13.64 12.79
N ALA A 53 16.90 13.08 13.99
CA ALA A 53 18.17 12.70 14.59
C ALA A 53 18.55 11.27 14.18
N ALA A 54 19.78 11.09 13.69
CA ALA A 54 20.40 9.78 13.53
C ALA A 54 20.74 9.14 14.90
N PRO A 55 21.09 7.83 14.96
CA PRO A 55 21.48 7.16 16.21
C PRO A 55 22.59 7.84 17.04
N GLY A 56 23.37 8.76 16.46
CA GLY A 56 24.37 9.60 17.15
C GLY A 56 23.90 11.01 17.53
N GLY A 57 22.62 11.35 17.37
CA GLY A 57 22.04 12.65 17.73
C GLY A 57 22.22 13.79 16.71
N ARG A 58 22.98 13.56 15.63
CA ARG A 58 23.14 14.53 14.54
C ARG A 58 21.90 14.58 13.67
N ALA A 59 21.55 15.77 13.16
CA ALA A 59 20.47 15.92 12.19
C ALA A 59 20.86 15.28 10.84
N THR A 60 19.94 14.53 10.24
CA THR A 60 20.02 14.03 8.85
C THR A 60 19.18 14.90 7.93
N LEU A 61 19.48 14.85 6.62
CA LEU A 61 18.67 15.53 5.61
C LEU A 61 17.26 14.95 5.65
N ALA A 62 16.27 15.82 5.86
CA ALA A 62 14.87 15.45 5.99
C ALA A 62 13.98 16.49 5.29
N GLN A 63 12.80 16.06 4.87
CA GLN A 63 11.69 16.93 4.46
C GLN A 63 10.39 16.38 5.03
N ALA A 64 9.49 17.26 5.43
CA ALA A 64 8.23 16.86 6.04
C ALA A 64 7.05 17.56 5.36
N ARG A 65 5.92 16.85 5.27
CA ARG A 65 4.64 17.40 4.81
C ARG A 65 3.48 16.86 5.64
N ALA A 66 2.50 17.71 5.90
CA ALA A 66 1.23 17.27 6.48
C ALA A 66 0.44 16.47 5.42
N LEU A 67 -0.03 15.28 5.80
CA LEU A 67 -0.99 14.49 5.03
C LEU A 67 -2.42 14.85 5.42
N GLU A 68 -2.68 14.89 6.72
CA GLU A 68 -3.99 15.20 7.29
C GLU A 68 -3.84 16.23 8.43
N ARG A 69 -4.91 17.00 8.67
CA ARG A 69 -4.99 17.97 9.77
C ARG A 69 -6.23 17.71 10.63
N TRP A 70 -6.09 17.98 11.93
CA TRP A 70 -7.20 18.06 12.86
C TRP A 70 -8.06 19.31 12.60
N PRO A 71 -9.32 19.34 13.08
CA PRO A 71 -10.19 20.51 12.94
C PRO A 71 -9.65 21.82 13.54
N ASP A 72 -8.70 21.76 14.48
CA ASP A 72 -8.02 22.95 15.04
C ASP A 72 -6.82 23.46 14.21
N GLY A 73 -6.61 22.85 13.04
CA GLY A 73 -5.53 23.14 12.09
C GLY A 73 -4.20 22.46 12.41
N SER A 74 -4.06 21.79 13.55
CA SER A 74 -2.85 21.01 13.86
C SER A 74 -2.70 19.80 12.95
N ILE A 75 -1.48 19.36 12.70
CA ILE A 75 -1.17 18.19 11.89
C ILE A 75 -1.68 16.95 12.61
N ARG A 76 -2.40 16.10 11.88
CA ARG A 76 -2.88 14.79 12.34
C ARG A 76 -1.97 13.68 11.84
N TRP A 77 -1.49 13.77 10.60
CA TRP A 77 -0.53 12.84 10.01
C TRP A 77 0.59 13.62 9.35
N LEU A 78 1.83 13.32 9.74
CA LEU A 78 3.05 13.95 9.21
C LEU A 78 3.86 12.91 8.45
N LEU A 79 4.01 13.08 7.14
CA LEU A 79 4.97 12.31 6.35
C LEU A 79 6.34 12.98 6.41
N VAL A 80 7.38 12.20 6.72
CA VAL A 80 8.76 12.65 6.71
C VAL A 80 9.59 11.73 5.82
N ASP A 81 10.23 12.29 4.79
CA ASP A 81 11.27 11.61 4.01
C ASP A 81 12.64 12.04 4.56
N PHE A 82 13.56 11.10 4.76
CA PHE A 82 14.91 11.38 5.28
C PHE A 82 15.95 10.39 4.73
N LEU A 83 17.23 10.75 4.84
CA LEU A 83 18.32 9.84 4.48
C LEU A 83 18.78 9.03 5.70
N ALA A 84 18.87 7.71 5.53
CA ALA A 84 19.16 6.76 6.60
C ALA A 84 20.30 5.79 6.26
N ASP A 85 21.05 5.44 7.29
CA ASP A 85 22.06 4.40 7.30
C ASP A 85 21.53 3.21 8.10
N VAL A 86 21.57 2.02 7.50
CA VAL A 86 21.16 0.77 8.17
C VAL A 86 22.08 -0.34 7.72
N ALA A 87 22.65 -1.09 8.65
CA ALA A 87 23.47 -2.26 8.31
C ALA A 87 22.63 -3.33 7.59
N ALA A 88 23.26 -4.16 6.77
CA ALA A 88 22.62 -5.29 6.10
C ALA A 88 21.93 -6.21 7.13
N GLY A 89 20.64 -6.49 6.96
CA GLY A 89 19.87 -7.29 7.93
C GLY A 89 19.73 -6.66 9.33
N GLY A 90 20.12 -5.39 9.47
CA GLY A 90 20.16 -4.68 10.74
C GLY A 90 18.94 -3.81 11.00
N GLN A 91 18.92 -3.18 12.17
CA GLN A 91 17.94 -2.17 12.55
C GLN A 91 18.64 -0.87 12.95
N ALA A 92 17.98 0.25 12.71
CA ALA A 92 18.42 1.56 13.16
C ALA A 92 17.23 2.35 13.72
N THR A 93 17.46 3.12 14.79
CA THR A 93 16.42 4.00 15.35
C THR A 93 16.81 5.46 15.12
N TYR A 94 15.99 6.15 14.35
CA TYR A 94 16.04 7.59 14.18
C TYR A 94 15.05 8.25 15.15
N THR A 95 15.18 9.54 15.43
CA THR A 95 14.23 10.24 16.32
C THR A 95 13.73 11.52 15.67
N LEU A 96 12.41 11.67 15.59
CA LEU A 96 11.77 12.90 15.13
C LEU A 96 11.66 13.91 16.28
N HIS A 97 12.10 15.13 16.01
CA HIS A 97 12.07 16.25 16.94
C HIS A 97 11.35 17.45 16.32
N ASP A 98 10.74 18.28 17.18
CA ASP A 98 10.22 19.60 16.81
C ASP A 98 11.28 20.70 16.98
N GLY A 99 11.09 21.80 16.26
CA GLY A 99 11.95 22.98 16.34
C GLY A 99 13.22 22.89 15.48
N PRO A 100 14.18 23.81 15.65
CA PRO A 100 15.35 23.88 14.79
C PRO A 100 16.32 22.72 15.06
N PRO A 101 16.95 22.16 14.01
CA PRO A 101 17.97 21.13 14.18
C PRO A 101 19.24 21.69 14.82
N PRO A 102 20.03 20.87 15.54
CA PRO A 102 21.31 21.29 16.12
C PRO A 102 22.37 21.62 15.06
N ASN A 103 22.20 21.14 13.84
CA ASN A 103 23.05 21.40 12.69
C ASN A 103 22.23 21.36 11.40
N THR A 104 22.58 22.14 10.39
CA THR A 104 21.96 22.05 9.06
C THR A 104 22.66 20.95 8.26
N PRO A 105 21.97 19.87 7.85
CA PRO A 105 22.53 18.89 6.93
C PRO A 105 22.80 19.54 5.57
N GLY A 106 23.96 19.25 4.97
CA GLY A 106 24.29 19.73 3.62
C GLY A 106 23.68 18.85 2.52
N GLY A 107 23.73 19.33 1.28
CA GLY A 107 23.29 18.60 0.09
C GLY A 107 21.79 18.72 -0.21
N GLY A 108 21.27 17.74 -0.95
CA GLY A 108 19.87 17.67 -1.37
C GLY A 108 19.65 17.90 -2.86
N ILE A 109 18.41 17.72 -3.29
CA ILE A 109 18.01 17.83 -4.70
C ILE A 109 18.01 19.31 -5.12
N ARG A 110 18.78 19.63 -6.17
CA ARG A 110 18.69 20.91 -6.87
C ARG A 110 17.63 20.83 -7.97
N ARG A 111 16.84 21.89 -8.10
CA ARG A 111 15.72 21.98 -9.05
C ARG A 111 15.89 23.22 -9.89
N GLU A 112 15.78 23.09 -11.20
CA GLU A 112 15.71 24.22 -12.13
C GLU A 112 14.42 24.11 -12.94
N ALA A 113 13.60 25.16 -12.92
CA ALA A 113 12.47 25.30 -13.84
C ALA A 113 12.93 26.17 -15.02
N ARG A 114 12.84 25.62 -16.24
CA ARG A 114 13.18 26.32 -17.48
C ARG A 114 11.98 26.23 -18.41
N ALA A 115 11.21 27.31 -18.59
CA ALA A 115 9.99 27.31 -19.41
C ALA A 115 9.15 26.01 -19.23
N GLU A 116 9.09 25.16 -20.25
CA GLU A 116 8.35 23.89 -20.27
C GLU A 116 9.15 22.69 -19.71
N THR A 117 10.45 22.83 -19.50
CA THR A 117 11.35 21.79 -18.99
C THR A 117 11.50 21.87 -17.47
N ARG A 118 11.63 20.70 -16.84
CA ARG A 118 11.99 20.55 -15.42
C ARG A 118 13.30 19.80 -15.32
N VAL A 119 14.23 20.31 -14.52
CA VAL A 119 15.52 19.66 -14.28
C VAL A 119 15.66 19.37 -12.80
N LEU A 120 15.98 18.13 -12.47
CA LEU A 120 16.22 17.65 -11.11
C LEU A 120 17.65 17.09 -11.04
N ASP A 121 18.42 17.51 -10.04
CA ASP A 121 19.81 17.08 -9.86
C ASP A 121 20.01 16.58 -8.44
N THR A 122 20.32 15.28 -8.31
CA THR A 122 20.53 14.58 -7.04
C THR A 122 21.99 14.62 -6.57
N GLY A 123 22.90 15.16 -7.39
CA GLY A 123 24.35 14.99 -7.29
C GLY A 123 24.84 13.91 -8.27
N PRO A 124 24.58 12.61 -8.03
CA PRO A 124 24.98 11.54 -8.94
C PRO A 124 24.17 11.46 -10.24
N LEU A 125 22.91 11.91 -10.23
CA LEU A 125 22.01 11.84 -11.38
C LEU A 125 21.35 13.20 -11.65
N ARG A 126 21.40 13.63 -12.90
CA ARG A 126 20.60 14.72 -13.44
C ARG A 126 19.49 14.14 -14.31
N VAL A 127 18.25 14.52 -14.01
CA VAL A 127 17.05 14.13 -14.75
C VAL A 127 16.42 15.37 -15.37
N THR A 128 16.21 15.34 -16.68
CA THR A 128 15.50 16.39 -17.41
C THR A 128 14.16 15.83 -17.91
N VAL A 129 13.05 16.49 -17.57
CA VAL A 129 11.72 16.17 -18.07
C VAL A 129 11.27 17.32 -18.96
N PRO A 130 11.24 17.14 -20.29
CA PRO A 130 10.77 18.15 -21.22
C PRO A 130 9.24 18.29 -21.16
N GLY A 131 8.71 19.47 -21.49
CA GLY A 131 7.25 19.72 -21.49
C GLY A 131 6.59 19.50 -22.85
N GLY A 132 7.05 18.52 -23.62
CA GLY A 132 6.58 18.25 -24.99
C GLY A 132 6.48 16.77 -25.33
N VAL A 133 6.05 16.48 -26.57
CA VAL A 133 5.68 15.15 -27.05
C VAL A 133 6.85 14.47 -27.78
N ALA A 134 7.60 13.60 -27.09
CA ALA A 134 8.50 12.57 -27.68
C ALA A 134 9.34 11.87 -26.60
N THR A 135 9.63 12.57 -25.51
CA THR A 135 10.60 12.14 -24.50
C THR A 135 9.98 12.25 -23.11
N LEU A 136 10.00 11.14 -22.37
CA LEU A 136 9.56 11.09 -20.98
C LEU A 136 10.63 11.69 -20.05
N ALA A 137 11.89 11.32 -20.24
CA ALA A 137 13.00 11.83 -19.45
C ALA A 137 14.35 11.70 -20.17
N GLU A 138 15.31 12.54 -19.80
CA GLU A 138 16.73 12.38 -20.14
C GLU A 138 17.54 12.21 -18.86
N LEU A 139 18.49 11.27 -18.87
CA LEU A 139 19.33 10.95 -17.72
C LEU A 139 20.80 11.27 -18.02
N ALA A 140 21.48 11.90 -17.06
CA ALA A 140 22.91 12.13 -17.12
C ALA A 140 23.59 11.87 -15.76
N ALA A 141 24.75 11.22 -15.79
CA ALA A 141 25.60 10.97 -14.64
C ALA A 141 26.98 11.62 -14.88
N GLY A 142 27.18 12.82 -14.34
CA GLY A 142 28.36 13.64 -14.67
C GLY A 142 28.43 13.97 -16.17
N PRO A 143 29.52 13.64 -16.89
CA PRO A 143 29.63 13.89 -18.32
C PRO A 143 28.85 12.88 -19.17
N HIS A 144 28.48 11.72 -18.62
CA HIS A 144 27.85 10.65 -19.39
C HIS A 144 26.34 10.84 -19.48
N ARG A 145 25.77 10.58 -20.67
CA ARG A 145 24.35 10.76 -20.97
C ARG A 145 23.77 9.47 -21.52
N ALA A 146 22.62 9.07 -21.02
CA ALA A 146 21.81 8.04 -21.69
C ALA A 146 21.14 8.65 -22.93
N GLN A 147 20.72 7.80 -23.86
CA GLN A 147 19.78 8.24 -24.90
C GLN A 147 18.47 8.76 -24.27
N PRO A 148 17.76 9.71 -24.91
CA PRO A 148 16.45 10.16 -24.45
C PRO A 148 15.49 8.99 -24.26
N ILE A 149 14.82 8.95 -23.11
CA ILE A 149 13.89 7.88 -22.74
C ILE A 149 12.52 8.24 -23.31
N PRO A 150 11.96 7.47 -24.25
CA PRO A 150 10.62 7.70 -24.75
C PRO A 150 9.57 7.29 -23.70
N PRO A 151 8.34 7.80 -23.78
CA PRO A 151 7.21 7.17 -23.11
C PRO A 151 7.05 5.70 -23.53
N PRO A 152 6.51 4.82 -22.67
CA PRO A 152 6.24 3.43 -23.02
C PRO A 152 5.31 3.32 -24.24
N THR A 153 5.67 2.42 -25.17
CA THR A 153 4.84 2.10 -26.34
C THR A 153 3.79 1.08 -25.95
N LEU A 154 2.52 1.39 -26.26
CA LEU A 154 1.37 0.51 -26.08
C LEU A 154 1.01 -0.15 -27.41
N HIS A 155 0.79 -1.46 -27.39
CA HIS A 155 0.21 -2.21 -28.49
C HIS A 155 -1.04 -2.94 -28.02
N VAL A 156 -2.19 -2.47 -28.50
CA VAL A 156 -3.50 -3.13 -28.34
C VAL A 156 -3.80 -3.89 -29.63
N GLU A 157 -4.31 -5.12 -29.52
CA GLU A 157 -4.66 -5.93 -30.68
C GLU A 157 -5.66 -5.21 -31.61
N GLY A 158 -5.41 -5.28 -32.92
CA GLY A 158 -6.21 -4.58 -33.92
C GLY A 158 -5.87 -3.09 -34.10
N ALA A 159 -4.95 -2.54 -33.31
CA ALA A 159 -4.46 -1.16 -33.44
C ALA A 159 -2.95 -1.11 -33.68
N ALA A 160 -2.47 -0.06 -34.36
CA ALA A 160 -1.04 0.19 -34.49
C ALA A 160 -0.41 0.50 -33.12
N PRO A 161 0.83 0.06 -32.85
CA PRO A 161 1.56 0.49 -31.65
C PRO A 161 1.67 2.02 -31.58
N ALA A 162 1.46 2.58 -30.39
CA ALA A 162 1.47 4.03 -30.19
C ALA A 162 2.15 4.44 -28.87
N THR A 163 2.66 5.66 -28.83
CA THR A 163 3.06 6.34 -27.60
C THR A 163 1.96 7.31 -27.16
N PRO A 164 1.86 7.66 -25.87
CA PRO A 164 0.86 8.59 -25.40
C PRO A 164 1.23 10.02 -25.79
N THR A 165 0.21 10.84 -26.00
CA THR A 165 0.35 12.29 -25.98
C THR A 165 0.59 12.75 -24.55
N ILE A 166 1.63 13.56 -24.30
CA ILE A 166 1.87 14.17 -22.99
C ILE A 166 1.04 15.45 -22.91
N ALA A 167 0.11 15.49 -21.94
CA ALA A 167 -0.81 16.60 -21.75
C ALA A 167 -0.33 17.56 -20.65
N ARG A 168 0.31 17.05 -19.60
CA ARG A 168 0.69 17.85 -18.42
C ARG A 168 1.91 17.29 -17.72
N VAL A 169 2.78 18.20 -17.24
CA VAL A 169 3.83 17.91 -16.26
C VAL A 169 3.57 18.75 -15.00
N ALA A 170 3.36 18.11 -13.86
CA ALA A 170 3.09 18.74 -12.57
C ALA A 170 4.07 18.28 -11.50
N VAL A 171 4.37 19.13 -10.51
CA VAL A 171 5.13 18.75 -9.33
C VAL A 171 4.15 18.22 -8.28
N GLU A 172 4.26 16.95 -7.88
CA GLU A 172 3.43 16.36 -6.81
C GLU A 172 4.12 16.43 -5.45
N THR A 173 5.44 16.16 -5.41
CA THR A 173 6.26 16.28 -4.19
C THR A 173 7.49 17.11 -4.51
N ALA A 174 7.84 18.04 -3.62
CA ALA A 174 8.99 18.92 -3.83
C ALA A 174 9.77 19.09 -2.53
N GLY A 175 11.04 18.68 -2.52
CA GLY A 175 11.88 18.83 -1.34
C GLY A 175 13.31 18.32 -1.52
N PRO A 176 14.17 18.56 -0.52
CA PRO A 176 15.60 18.27 -0.61
C PRO A 176 15.94 16.77 -0.59
N VAL A 177 15.07 15.88 -0.10
CA VAL A 177 15.29 14.42 -0.03
C VAL A 177 14.65 13.69 -1.20
N ARG A 178 13.42 14.06 -1.56
CA ARG A 178 12.63 13.49 -2.65
C ARG A 178 11.90 14.61 -3.39
N THR A 179 11.98 14.59 -4.72
CA THR A 179 11.15 15.40 -5.61
C THR A 179 10.52 14.49 -6.66
N GLU A 180 9.22 14.66 -6.88
CA GLU A 180 8.41 13.82 -7.77
C GLU A 180 7.58 14.68 -8.73
N LEU A 181 7.61 14.31 -10.00
CA LEU A 181 6.84 14.92 -11.07
C LEU A 181 5.79 13.93 -11.58
N LEU A 182 4.54 14.38 -11.75
CA LEU A 182 3.50 13.68 -12.49
C LEU A 182 3.52 14.13 -13.94
N VAL A 183 3.71 13.18 -14.86
CA VAL A 183 3.53 13.34 -16.30
C VAL A 183 2.25 12.60 -16.68
N SER A 184 1.22 13.32 -17.11
CA SER A 184 -0.06 12.72 -17.51
C SER A 184 -0.33 12.90 -19.00
N GLY A 185 -1.03 11.95 -19.58
CA GLY A 185 -1.23 11.84 -21.01
C GLY A 185 -2.27 10.80 -21.40
N ARG A 186 -2.42 10.60 -22.71
CA ARG A 186 -3.38 9.64 -23.26
C ARG A 186 -2.88 8.96 -24.52
N TYR A 187 -3.10 7.66 -24.61
CA TYR A 187 -2.90 6.88 -25.82
C TYR A 187 -4.07 7.06 -26.80
N PRO A 188 -3.84 7.05 -28.13
CA PRO A 188 -4.92 7.12 -29.12
C PRO A 188 -6.01 6.05 -28.97
N GLN A 189 -5.68 4.92 -28.35
CA GLN A 189 -6.58 3.78 -28.08
C GLN A 189 -7.59 4.06 -26.95
N GLY A 190 -7.60 5.25 -26.34
CA GLY A 190 -8.51 5.60 -25.25
C GLY A 190 -7.99 5.22 -23.86
N ILE A 191 -6.71 4.86 -23.74
CA ILE A 191 -6.05 4.53 -22.47
C ILE A 191 -5.38 5.76 -21.89
N ASP A 192 -5.75 6.15 -20.66
CA ASP A 192 -5.08 7.21 -19.92
C ASP A 192 -3.76 6.71 -19.33
N TYR A 193 -2.78 7.61 -19.23
CA TYR A 193 -1.42 7.32 -18.76
C TYR A 193 -0.99 8.35 -17.70
N GLU A 194 -0.45 7.85 -16.59
CA GLU A 194 0.20 8.65 -15.56
C GLU A 194 1.59 8.09 -15.23
N ALA A 195 2.63 8.89 -15.40
CA ALA A 195 3.98 8.57 -14.94
C ALA A 195 4.42 9.49 -13.81
N ARG A 196 4.62 8.91 -12.63
CA ARG A 196 5.24 9.59 -11.48
C ARG A 196 6.74 9.32 -11.48
N LEU A 197 7.51 10.37 -11.74
CA LEU A 197 8.95 10.39 -11.88
C LEU A 197 9.57 10.97 -10.60
N ALA A 198 10.10 10.11 -9.73
CA ALA A 198 10.71 10.53 -8.46
C ALA A 198 12.23 10.33 -8.43
N VAL A 199 12.95 11.38 -8.02
CA VAL A 199 14.38 11.33 -7.74
C VAL A 199 14.64 11.51 -6.26
N PHE A 200 15.80 11.03 -5.80
CA PHE A 200 16.17 11.01 -4.39
C PHE A 200 17.57 11.58 -4.19
N ALA A 201 17.75 12.36 -3.13
CA ALA A 201 19.00 13.03 -2.84
C ALA A 201 20.18 12.06 -2.72
N GLY A 202 21.27 12.36 -3.43
CA GLY A 202 22.48 11.53 -3.40
C GLY A 202 22.36 10.19 -4.11
N GLN A 203 21.29 9.94 -4.88
CA GLN A 203 21.05 8.64 -5.50
C GLN A 203 21.14 8.66 -7.04
N PRO A 204 21.70 7.61 -7.67
CA PRO A 204 21.90 7.51 -9.13
C PRO A 204 20.68 6.98 -9.91
N TRP A 205 19.48 7.01 -9.33
CA TRP A 205 18.28 6.43 -9.94
C TRP A 205 17.08 7.36 -9.99
N LEU A 206 16.23 7.07 -10.98
CA LEU A 206 14.89 7.60 -11.16
C LEU A 206 13.88 6.48 -10.88
N ARG A 207 12.91 6.70 -9.99
CA ARG A 207 11.73 5.85 -9.85
C ARG A 207 10.68 6.29 -10.85
N LEU A 208 10.13 5.35 -11.60
CA LEU A 208 8.96 5.51 -12.44
C LEU A 208 7.82 4.65 -11.89
N GLN A 209 6.75 5.27 -11.40
CA GLN A 209 5.47 4.60 -11.21
C GLN A 209 4.57 4.93 -12.39
N LEU A 210 4.19 3.91 -13.15
CA LEU A 210 3.38 4.01 -14.35
C LEU A 210 1.98 3.47 -14.07
N THR A 211 0.96 4.30 -14.17
CA THR A 211 -0.44 3.86 -14.18
C THR A 211 -1.05 4.00 -15.57
N VAL A 212 -1.69 2.93 -16.05
CA VAL A 212 -2.58 2.98 -17.22
C VAL A 212 -4.02 2.75 -16.77
N THR A 213 -4.98 3.40 -17.41
CA THR A 213 -6.42 3.24 -17.11
C THR A 213 -7.20 3.14 -18.40
N ASP A 214 -8.00 2.08 -18.54
CA ASP A 214 -8.85 1.92 -19.72
C ASP A 214 -10.08 2.80 -19.63
N MET A 215 -10.14 3.80 -20.51
CA MET A 215 -11.24 4.75 -20.60
C MET A 215 -11.98 4.60 -21.94
N ALA A 216 -11.82 3.46 -22.63
CA ALA A 216 -12.52 3.14 -23.86
C ALA A 216 -13.89 2.49 -23.61
N ASP A 217 -14.80 2.57 -24.58
CA ASP A 217 -16.15 2.00 -24.45
C ASP A 217 -16.19 0.48 -24.61
N ALA A 218 -15.17 -0.12 -25.24
CA ALA A 218 -15.09 -1.56 -25.44
C ALA A 218 -14.81 -2.28 -24.13
N GLU A 219 -15.50 -3.40 -23.88
CA GLU A 219 -15.45 -4.15 -22.61
C GLU A 219 -14.02 -4.49 -22.15
N PHE A 220 -13.12 -4.77 -23.10
CA PHE A 220 -11.71 -4.99 -22.83
C PHE A 220 -10.84 -4.33 -23.90
N ALA A 221 -9.72 -3.77 -23.46
CA ALA A 221 -8.55 -3.51 -24.28
C ALA A 221 -7.59 -4.73 -24.26
N PRO A 222 -7.51 -5.53 -25.33
CA PRO A 222 -6.57 -6.66 -25.44
C PRO A 222 -5.13 -6.16 -25.65
N VAL A 223 -4.39 -5.95 -24.55
CA VAL A 223 -3.03 -5.40 -24.57
C VAL A 223 -2.00 -6.50 -24.87
N ARG A 224 -1.32 -6.39 -26.01
CA ARG A 224 -0.24 -7.29 -26.42
C ARG A 224 1.13 -6.89 -25.87
N SER A 225 1.37 -5.60 -25.68
CA SER A 225 2.63 -5.05 -25.17
C SER A 225 2.44 -3.67 -24.53
N LEU A 226 3.13 -3.42 -23.42
CA LEU A 226 3.33 -2.08 -22.84
C LEU A 226 4.82 -1.95 -22.48
N ALA A 227 5.62 -1.46 -23.43
CA ALA A 227 7.06 -1.58 -23.36
C ALA A 227 7.80 -0.24 -23.22
N LEU A 228 8.68 -0.16 -22.24
CA LEU A 228 9.67 0.92 -22.11
C LEU A 228 11.00 0.44 -22.72
N ALA A 229 11.54 1.19 -23.68
CA ALA A 229 12.83 0.90 -24.30
C ALA A 229 13.86 1.99 -23.99
N LEU A 230 15.08 1.58 -23.63
CA LEU A 230 16.22 2.44 -23.37
C LEU A 230 17.31 2.17 -24.41
N GLY A 231 17.76 3.19 -25.13
CA GLY A 231 18.71 3.05 -26.24
C GLY A 231 20.18 2.93 -25.84
N GLY A 232 20.95 2.20 -26.65
CA GLY A 232 22.39 1.93 -26.53
C GLY A 232 23.31 2.95 -27.23
N PRO A 233 24.54 2.59 -27.63
CA PRO A 233 25.06 1.23 -27.78
C PRO A 233 25.48 0.55 -26.47
N PHE A 234 25.38 -0.77 -26.44
CA PHE A 234 25.78 -1.65 -25.35
C PHE A 234 26.68 -2.77 -25.87
N THR A 235 27.71 -3.10 -25.10
CA THR A 235 28.69 -4.15 -25.44
C THR A 235 28.49 -5.41 -24.59
N ARG A 236 27.92 -5.26 -23.39
CA ARG A 236 27.67 -6.34 -22.44
C ARG A 236 26.34 -6.14 -21.73
N ALA A 237 25.73 -7.23 -21.31
CA ALA A 237 24.55 -7.17 -20.46
C ALA A 237 24.51 -8.29 -19.42
N ALA A 238 23.63 -8.15 -18.44
CA ALA A 238 23.25 -9.21 -17.54
C ALA A 238 21.80 -9.06 -17.08
N LEU A 239 21.14 -10.17 -16.74
CA LEU A 239 19.80 -10.21 -16.14
C LEU A 239 19.72 -11.26 -15.02
N GLY A 240 18.76 -11.13 -14.12
CA GLY A 240 18.61 -12.03 -12.97
C GLY A 240 17.56 -13.11 -13.16
N VAL A 241 17.91 -14.36 -12.82
CA VAL A 241 16.99 -15.51 -12.75
C VAL A 241 17.30 -16.32 -11.50
N ASP A 242 16.28 -16.57 -10.67
CA ASP A 242 16.37 -17.31 -9.41
C ASP A 242 17.53 -16.86 -8.48
N GLY A 243 17.80 -15.55 -8.43
CA GLY A 243 18.88 -14.95 -7.63
C GLY A 243 20.27 -15.03 -8.27
N ALA A 244 20.42 -15.63 -9.46
CA ALA A 244 21.67 -15.72 -10.20
C ALA A 244 21.68 -14.76 -11.41
N ALA A 245 22.83 -14.14 -11.67
CA ALA A 245 23.03 -13.34 -12.87
C ALA A 245 23.34 -14.23 -14.09
N ARG A 246 22.63 -14.00 -15.19
CA ARG A 246 22.96 -14.49 -16.54
C ARG A 246 23.64 -13.34 -17.27
N ALA A 247 24.87 -13.55 -17.73
CA ALA A 247 25.70 -12.52 -18.35
C ALA A 247 25.90 -12.81 -19.84
N PHE A 248 25.92 -11.75 -20.64
CA PHE A 248 26.10 -11.76 -22.09
C PHE A 248 27.26 -10.82 -22.43
N ASN A 249 28.39 -11.40 -22.83
CA ASN A 249 29.60 -10.66 -23.15
C ASN A 249 30.46 -11.45 -24.17
N PRO A 250 30.60 -10.97 -25.41
CA PRO A 250 29.96 -9.77 -25.96
C PRO A 250 28.45 -9.97 -26.15
N LEU A 251 27.68 -8.87 -26.24
CA LEU A 251 26.28 -8.89 -26.69
C LEU A 251 26.15 -9.26 -28.18
N GLY A 252 27.13 -8.89 -29.01
CA GLY A 252 27.15 -9.23 -30.44
C GLY A 252 25.99 -8.61 -31.22
N ALA A 253 25.54 -9.29 -32.28
CA ALA A 253 24.36 -8.92 -33.07
C ALA A 253 23.06 -9.55 -32.52
N ASP A 254 23.18 -10.42 -31.52
CA ASP A 254 22.06 -11.14 -30.93
C ASP A 254 21.30 -10.25 -29.93
N HIS A 255 20.06 -10.63 -29.65
CA HIS A 255 19.29 -10.11 -28.52
C HIS A 255 18.98 -11.27 -27.58
N HIS A 256 18.96 -10.98 -26.29
CA HIS A 256 18.57 -11.94 -25.26
C HIS A 256 17.32 -11.46 -24.55
N GLU A 257 16.32 -12.32 -24.43
CA GLU A 257 15.02 -11.99 -23.88
C GLU A 257 14.61 -12.96 -22.78
N LEU A 258 14.41 -12.42 -21.58
CA LEU A 258 13.81 -13.11 -20.45
C LEU A 258 12.29 -12.85 -20.44
N VAL A 259 11.50 -13.91 -20.56
CA VAL A 259 10.03 -13.86 -20.51
C VAL A 259 9.52 -14.59 -19.27
N GLN A 260 8.64 -13.94 -18.53
CA GLN A 260 7.82 -14.55 -17.51
C GLN A 260 6.36 -14.50 -17.98
N ALA A 261 5.84 -15.59 -18.55
CA ALA A 261 4.48 -15.66 -19.10
C ALA A 261 3.43 -16.18 -18.09
N ASP A 262 3.89 -16.89 -17.05
CA ASP A 262 3.09 -17.43 -15.93
C ASP A 262 3.92 -17.36 -14.65
N ALA A 263 3.37 -17.77 -13.51
CA ALA A 263 4.08 -17.87 -12.24
C ALA A 263 5.37 -18.67 -12.40
N GLU A 264 5.35 -19.77 -13.16
CA GLU A 264 6.54 -20.51 -13.57
C GLU A 264 6.32 -21.16 -14.95
N PRO A 265 7.37 -21.36 -15.78
CA PRO A 265 8.76 -20.99 -15.54
C PRO A 265 9.15 -19.63 -16.14
N ALA A 266 10.34 -19.16 -15.78
CA ALA A 266 11.05 -18.11 -16.50
C ALA A 266 11.76 -18.70 -17.72
N GLN A 267 11.60 -18.07 -18.87
CA GLN A 267 12.20 -18.50 -20.14
C GLN A 267 13.23 -17.46 -20.62
N LEU A 268 14.43 -17.90 -20.99
CA LEU A 268 15.45 -17.08 -21.64
C LEU A 268 15.64 -17.58 -23.07
N ASP A 269 15.43 -16.71 -24.05
CA ASP A 269 15.57 -17.02 -25.47
C ASP A 269 14.71 -18.21 -25.92
N GLY A 270 13.50 -18.29 -25.36
CA GLY A 270 12.53 -19.37 -25.60
C GLY A 270 12.77 -20.65 -24.77
N GLU A 271 13.92 -20.76 -24.10
CA GLU A 271 14.29 -21.95 -23.32
C GLU A 271 14.06 -21.75 -21.82
N ARG A 272 13.73 -22.83 -21.10
CA ARG A 272 13.51 -22.78 -19.65
C ARG A 272 14.82 -22.41 -18.92
N ALA A 273 14.86 -21.25 -18.27
CA ALA A 273 16.05 -20.73 -17.59
C ALA A 273 16.00 -20.86 -16.05
N GLY A 274 14.80 -20.95 -15.49
CA GLY A 274 14.56 -21.00 -14.04
C GLY A 274 13.07 -20.97 -13.69
N ARG A 275 12.75 -20.72 -12.44
CA ARG A 275 11.37 -20.52 -11.96
C ARG A 275 10.92 -19.08 -12.16
N HIS A 276 11.73 -18.13 -11.66
CA HIS A 276 11.38 -16.73 -11.65
C HIS A 276 12.47 -15.83 -12.22
N GLY A 277 12.07 -14.90 -13.08
CA GLY A 277 12.87 -13.73 -13.38
C GLY A 277 12.96 -12.81 -12.17
N ASP A 278 14.16 -12.34 -11.83
CA ASP A 278 14.36 -11.46 -10.68
C ASP A 278 13.86 -10.03 -10.91
N GLY A 279 13.50 -9.69 -12.15
CA GLY A 279 13.00 -8.36 -12.50
C GLY A 279 14.09 -7.29 -12.57
N TRP A 280 15.33 -7.65 -12.90
CA TRP A 280 16.36 -6.67 -13.19
C TRP A 280 17.19 -7.08 -14.41
N ALA A 281 17.64 -6.08 -15.16
CA ALA A 281 18.68 -6.22 -16.17
C ALA A 281 19.59 -5.01 -16.18
N ARG A 282 20.84 -5.24 -16.59
CA ARG A 282 21.87 -4.23 -16.77
C ARG A 282 22.43 -4.33 -18.18
N ALA A 283 22.50 -3.21 -18.88
CA ALA A 283 23.24 -3.07 -20.12
C ALA A 283 24.43 -2.11 -19.90
N ILE A 284 25.58 -2.45 -20.46
CA ILE A 284 26.85 -1.75 -20.25
C ILE A 284 27.34 -1.22 -21.59
N GLY A 285 27.50 0.10 -21.68
CA GLY A 285 28.19 0.78 -22.77
C GLY A 285 29.70 0.92 -22.48
N ASP A 286 30.35 1.89 -23.09
CA ASP A 286 31.80 2.08 -22.93
C ASP A 286 32.17 2.54 -21.51
N GLU A 287 31.48 3.57 -20.99
CA GLU A 287 31.79 4.18 -19.69
C GLU A 287 30.60 4.19 -18.71
N THR A 288 29.45 3.63 -19.10
CA THR A 288 28.22 3.67 -18.30
C THR A 288 27.57 2.31 -18.13
N ALA A 289 26.98 2.09 -16.96
CA ALA A 289 26.04 1.02 -16.70
C ALA A 289 24.63 1.58 -16.59
N LEU A 290 23.71 1.05 -17.40
CA LEU A 290 22.28 1.33 -17.34
C LEU A 290 21.58 0.11 -16.75
N THR A 291 20.90 0.27 -15.62
CA THR A 291 20.18 -0.82 -14.94
C THR A 291 18.70 -0.48 -14.84
N VAL A 292 17.84 -1.45 -15.16
CA VAL A 292 16.41 -1.36 -14.88
C VAL A 292 16.04 -2.40 -13.82
N VAL A 293 15.22 -2.00 -12.87
CA VAL A 293 14.62 -2.90 -11.87
C VAL A 293 13.10 -2.75 -11.91
N ALA A 294 12.40 -3.81 -12.26
CA ALA A 294 10.95 -3.92 -12.22
C ALA A 294 10.50 -4.59 -10.92
N ARG A 295 9.67 -3.90 -10.15
CA ARG A 295 9.04 -4.46 -8.96
C ARG A 295 7.94 -5.43 -9.36
N TYR A 296 7.80 -6.52 -8.59
CA TYR A 296 6.80 -7.57 -8.82
C TYR A 296 6.88 -8.21 -10.21
N PHE A 297 8.09 -8.39 -10.76
CA PHE A 297 8.27 -8.83 -12.15
C PHE A 297 7.55 -10.15 -12.46
N TRP A 298 7.84 -11.20 -11.69
CA TRP A 298 7.22 -12.50 -11.93
C TRP A 298 5.83 -12.60 -11.31
N GLN A 299 5.56 -11.87 -10.22
CA GLN A 299 4.26 -11.88 -9.56
C GLN A 299 3.17 -11.23 -10.42
N GLU A 300 3.53 -10.23 -11.23
CA GLU A 300 2.65 -9.52 -12.15
C GLU A 300 2.85 -9.96 -13.61
N TYR A 301 3.14 -11.24 -13.87
CA TYR A 301 3.20 -11.77 -15.23
C TYR A 301 1.91 -11.46 -16.01
N PRO A 302 1.95 -11.37 -17.36
CA PRO A 302 3.11 -11.58 -18.22
C PRO A 302 4.03 -10.35 -18.31
N LYS A 303 5.34 -10.57 -18.19
CA LYS A 303 6.37 -9.53 -18.39
C LYS A 303 7.59 -10.07 -19.13
N ALA A 304 8.33 -9.18 -19.77
CA ALA A 304 9.59 -9.51 -20.42
C ALA A 304 10.66 -8.46 -20.19
N ILE A 305 11.93 -8.87 -20.20
CA ILE A 305 13.10 -8.00 -20.23
C ILE A 305 14.01 -8.47 -21.36
N GLU A 306 14.36 -7.55 -22.25
CA GLU A 306 15.18 -7.79 -23.43
C GLU A 306 16.45 -6.94 -23.35
N VAL A 307 17.58 -7.53 -23.69
CA VAL A 307 18.88 -6.84 -23.84
C VAL A 307 19.47 -7.13 -25.22
N ALA A 308 19.87 -6.09 -25.93
CA ALA A 308 20.55 -6.16 -27.22
C ALA A 308 21.63 -5.07 -27.29
N ALA A 309 22.45 -5.09 -28.35
CA ALA A 309 23.49 -4.08 -28.54
C ALA A 309 22.95 -2.64 -28.69
N ASP A 310 21.71 -2.47 -29.12
CA ASP A 310 21.10 -1.16 -29.36
C ASP A 310 20.00 -0.78 -28.34
N ARG A 311 19.55 -1.72 -27.50
CA ARG A 311 18.43 -1.49 -26.56
C ARG A 311 18.45 -2.36 -25.31
N LEU A 312 17.90 -1.79 -24.23
CA LEU A 312 17.41 -2.50 -23.04
C LEU A 312 15.90 -2.21 -22.94
N ARG A 313 15.06 -3.23 -23.06
CA ARG A 313 13.59 -3.09 -23.11
C ARG A 313 12.92 -3.87 -21.99
N VAL A 314 11.92 -3.26 -21.35
CA VAL A 314 11.06 -3.92 -20.36
C VAL A 314 9.62 -3.83 -20.82
N ASP A 315 8.98 -4.98 -21.03
CA ASP A 315 7.57 -5.09 -21.37
C ASP A 315 6.76 -5.43 -20.11
N LEU A 316 5.89 -4.51 -19.72
CA LEU A 316 5.08 -4.57 -18.50
C LEU A 316 3.79 -5.37 -18.68
N PHE A 317 3.35 -5.58 -19.92
CA PHE A 317 2.23 -6.43 -20.31
C PHE A 317 2.66 -7.26 -21.52
N ALA A 318 3.55 -8.23 -21.31
CA ALA A 318 4.10 -9.06 -22.38
C ALA A 318 3.12 -10.14 -22.87
N GLY A 319 1.88 -9.75 -23.19
CA GLY A 319 0.80 -10.66 -23.58
C GLY A 319 1.06 -11.39 -24.90
N ARG A 320 1.72 -10.73 -25.87
CA ARG A 320 2.07 -11.32 -27.19
C ARG A 320 0.85 -11.92 -27.91
N ASP A 321 0.75 -13.25 -27.95
CA ASP A 321 -0.33 -14.01 -28.56
C ASP A 321 -1.49 -14.31 -27.60
N ALA A 322 -1.30 -14.06 -26.29
CA ALA A 322 -2.31 -14.12 -25.24
C ALA A 322 -2.40 -12.73 -24.55
N PRO A 323 -3.09 -11.75 -25.16
CA PRO A 323 -3.15 -10.38 -24.65
C PRO A 323 -3.66 -10.30 -23.21
N VAL A 324 -3.16 -9.33 -22.45
CA VAL A 324 -3.74 -8.96 -21.16
C VAL A 324 -5.06 -8.24 -21.44
N LEU A 325 -6.17 -8.79 -20.94
CA LEU A 325 -7.50 -8.19 -21.07
C LEU A 325 -7.67 -7.12 -19.98
N LEU A 326 -7.26 -5.88 -20.27
CA LEU A 326 -7.52 -4.76 -19.40
C LEU A 326 -8.98 -4.34 -19.59
N GLY A 327 -9.84 -4.54 -18.58
CA GLY A 327 -11.26 -4.22 -18.69
C GLY A 327 -11.56 -2.74 -18.66
N THR A 328 -12.69 -2.35 -19.25
CA THR A 328 -13.17 -0.97 -19.20
C THR A 328 -13.22 -0.45 -17.77
N GLY A 329 -12.59 0.70 -17.54
CA GLY A 329 -12.56 1.32 -16.23
C GLY A 329 -11.61 0.68 -15.24
N ALA A 330 -10.91 -0.40 -15.59
CA ALA A 330 -9.81 -0.92 -14.77
C ALA A 330 -8.55 -0.09 -14.98
N ALA A 331 -7.74 0.04 -13.94
CA ALA A 331 -6.41 0.60 -13.99
C ALA A 331 -5.36 -0.42 -13.56
N LYS A 332 -4.09 -0.14 -13.89
CA LYS A 332 -2.94 -0.88 -13.33
C LYS A 332 -1.73 0.01 -13.17
N THR A 333 -1.16 0.00 -11.96
CA THR A 333 0.14 0.65 -11.67
C THR A 333 1.30 -0.35 -11.68
N HIS A 334 2.36 -0.04 -12.42
CA HIS A 334 3.67 -0.71 -12.38
C HIS A 334 4.74 0.19 -11.78
N GLU A 335 5.79 -0.39 -11.19
CA GLU A 335 6.90 0.35 -10.56
C GLU A 335 8.24 -0.13 -11.13
N LEU A 336 8.98 0.81 -11.72
CA LEU A 336 10.29 0.64 -12.32
C LEU A 336 11.30 1.57 -11.65
N TRP A 337 12.56 1.15 -11.63
CA TRP A 337 13.70 1.98 -11.26
C TRP A 337 14.69 1.98 -12.42
N LEU A 338 15.04 3.18 -12.89
CA LEU A 338 16.02 3.41 -13.95
C LEU A 338 17.28 3.98 -13.32
N VAL A 339 18.39 3.27 -13.42
CA VAL A 339 19.65 3.61 -12.75
C VAL A 339 20.72 3.85 -13.80
N LEU A 340 21.37 5.01 -13.75
CA LEU A 340 22.51 5.36 -14.60
C LEU A 340 23.72 5.61 -13.72
N GLU A 341 24.75 4.78 -13.88
CA GLU A 341 26.00 4.88 -13.12
C GLU A 341 27.21 4.93 -14.07
N PRO A 342 28.26 5.71 -13.73
CA PRO A 342 29.59 5.52 -14.30
C PRO A 342 30.05 4.08 -14.04
N LEU A 343 30.62 3.41 -15.05
CA LEU A 343 30.93 1.98 -14.98
C LEU A 343 31.91 1.64 -13.85
N ASP A 344 32.91 2.48 -13.65
CA ASP A 344 33.97 2.35 -12.63
C ASP A 344 33.46 2.43 -11.17
N ARG A 345 32.25 2.96 -10.97
CA ARG A 345 31.60 3.16 -9.67
C ARG A 345 30.23 2.50 -9.59
N SER A 346 29.90 1.61 -10.53
CA SER A 346 28.58 1.00 -10.59
C SER A 346 28.34 -0.03 -9.49
N THR A 347 27.17 0.07 -8.85
CA THR A 347 26.74 -0.87 -7.81
C THR A 347 26.45 -2.24 -8.40
N ALA A 348 26.68 -3.35 -7.70
CA ALA A 348 26.28 -4.69 -8.20
C ALA A 348 24.76 -4.76 -8.44
N PRO A 349 24.29 -5.19 -9.63
CA PRO A 349 22.88 -5.01 -10.03
C PRO A 349 21.91 -5.84 -9.19
N ALA A 350 22.29 -7.07 -8.78
CA ALA A 350 21.45 -7.91 -7.93
C ALA A 350 21.24 -7.30 -6.53
N ALA A 351 22.30 -6.78 -5.91
CA ALA A 351 22.22 -6.12 -4.61
C ALA A 351 21.41 -4.81 -4.69
N LEU A 352 21.63 -4.02 -5.75
CA LEU A 352 20.84 -2.82 -6.03
C LEU A 352 19.36 -3.16 -6.21
N ALA A 353 19.02 -4.19 -6.98
CA ALA A 353 17.65 -4.63 -7.20
C ALA A 353 16.99 -5.14 -5.92
N ALA A 354 17.69 -5.92 -5.10
CA ALA A 354 17.20 -6.33 -3.78
C ALA A 354 16.90 -5.11 -2.89
N ALA A 355 17.81 -4.14 -2.87
CA ALA A 355 17.66 -2.92 -2.09
C ALA A 355 16.46 -2.05 -2.54
N LEU A 356 16.29 -1.82 -3.84
CA LEU A 356 15.22 -0.99 -4.39
C LEU A 356 13.82 -1.61 -4.23
N ARG A 357 13.72 -2.94 -4.25
CA ARG A 357 12.45 -3.67 -4.03
C ARG A 357 12.01 -3.70 -2.56
N ALA A 358 12.92 -3.40 -1.62
CA ALA A 358 12.65 -3.36 -0.19
C ALA A 358 12.88 -1.93 0.36
N PRO A 359 11.88 -1.03 0.22
CA PRO A 359 11.98 0.34 0.73
C PRO A 359 12.10 0.37 2.25
N LEU A 360 12.81 1.38 2.76
CA LEU A 360 12.93 1.67 4.19
C LEU A 360 11.74 2.49 4.67
N LEU A 361 10.80 1.84 5.35
CA LEU A 361 9.64 2.48 5.98
C LEU A 361 9.77 2.38 7.50
N ALA A 362 9.68 3.50 8.20
CA ALA A 362 9.67 3.56 9.64
C ALA A 362 8.26 3.81 10.18
N LEU A 363 7.97 3.15 11.30
CA LEU A 363 6.80 3.44 12.13
C LEU A 363 7.24 3.96 13.49
N PRO A 364 6.47 4.87 14.12
CA PRO A 364 6.59 5.12 15.54
C PRO A 364 6.08 3.90 16.34
N PRO A 365 6.40 3.80 17.64
CA PRO A 365 5.91 2.70 18.48
C PRO A 365 4.38 2.63 18.47
N ALA A 366 3.82 1.42 18.54
CA ALA A 366 2.36 1.21 18.57
C ALA A 366 1.66 2.00 19.70
N ASP A 367 2.31 2.14 20.86
CA ASP A 367 1.79 2.94 21.97
C ASP A 367 1.67 4.42 21.61
N TRP A 368 2.62 4.98 20.85
CA TRP A 368 2.52 6.34 20.31
C TRP A 368 1.35 6.47 19.35
N ILE A 369 1.21 5.51 18.43
CA ILE A 369 0.12 5.49 17.44
C ILE A 369 -1.24 5.52 18.13
N VAL A 370 -1.46 4.65 19.13
CA VAL A 370 -2.72 4.60 19.90
C VAL A 370 -2.93 5.89 20.69
N ALA A 371 -1.90 6.35 21.42
CA ALA A 371 -1.94 7.56 22.25
C ALA A 371 -2.20 8.85 21.45
N SER A 372 -1.85 8.87 20.17
CA SER A 372 -2.09 10.03 19.30
C SER A 372 -3.58 10.28 19.05
N HIS A 373 -4.42 9.24 19.19
CA HIS A 373 -5.82 9.20 18.76
C HIS A 373 -6.04 9.52 17.26
N ALA A 374 -4.97 9.71 16.47
CA ALA A 374 -5.06 10.08 15.06
C ALA A 374 -5.39 8.90 14.14
N PHE A 375 -5.19 7.66 14.62
CA PHE A 375 -5.48 6.45 13.89
C PHE A 375 -6.60 5.63 14.57
N PRO A 376 -7.87 5.88 14.22
CA PRO A 376 -8.99 5.09 14.72
C PRO A 376 -8.77 3.61 14.45
N GLN A 377 -9.11 2.75 15.43
CA GLN A 377 -8.91 1.30 15.40
C GLN A 377 -7.46 0.80 15.54
N ALA A 378 -6.47 1.67 15.74
CA ALA A 378 -5.12 1.24 16.09
C ALA A 378 -5.10 0.46 17.42
N LEU A 379 -4.21 -0.53 17.50
CA LEU A 379 -4.07 -1.41 18.65
C LEU A 379 -2.61 -1.51 19.05
N THR A 380 -2.33 -1.44 20.35
CA THR A 380 -1.00 -1.77 20.90
C THR A 380 -0.97 -3.23 21.35
N PRO A 381 0.14 -3.98 21.14
CA PRO A 381 0.31 -5.32 21.68
C PRO A 381 0.19 -5.42 23.21
N ALA A 382 0.34 -4.30 23.93
CA ALA A 382 0.16 -4.23 25.37
C ALA A 382 -1.32 -4.20 25.82
N ALA A 383 -2.25 -3.90 24.92
CA ALA A 383 -3.67 -3.83 25.25
C ALA A 383 -4.26 -5.20 25.60
N ARG A 384 -5.29 -5.20 26.45
CA ARG A 384 -5.96 -6.41 26.93
C ARG A 384 -6.49 -7.23 25.75
N GLY A 385 -6.11 -8.50 25.67
CA GLY A 385 -6.51 -9.41 24.58
C GLY A 385 -5.77 -9.21 23.25
N ALA A 386 -5.00 -8.12 23.08
CA ALA A 386 -4.37 -7.77 21.82
C ALA A 386 -3.24 -8.73 21.43
N ARG A 387 -2.35 -9.08 22.36
CA ARG A 387 -1.18 -9.92 22.08
C ARG A 387 -1.56 -11.28 21.48
N ASP A 388 -2.53 -11.96 22.08
CA ASP A 388 -3.00 -13.26 21.61
C ASP A 388 -3.71 -13.14 20.25
N PHE A 389 -4.59 -12.14 20.09
CA PHE A 389 -5.25 -11.86 18.82
C PHE A 389 -4.25 -11.59 17.68
N LEU A 390 -3.26 -10.72 17.91
CA LEU A 390 -2.24 -10.38 16.92
C LEU A 390 -1.36 -11.59 16.57
N ALA A 391 -1.02 -12.44 17.53
CA ALA A 391 -0.27 -13.68 17.28
C ALA A 391 -1.07 -14.66 16.41
N ARG A 392 -2.36 -14.87 16.72
CA ARG A 392 -3.25 -15.71 15.90
C ARG A 392 -3.45 -15.14 14.50
N LEU A 393 -3.56 -13.81 14.37
CA LEU A 393 -3.67 -13.13 13.09
C LEU A 393 -2.40 -13.28 12.25
N ALA A 394 -1.22 -13.08 12.84
CA ALA A 394 0.06 -13.29 12.16
C ALA A 394 0.19 -14.73 11.63
N ALA A 395 -0.13 -15.73 12.47
CA ALA A 395 -0.12 -17.13 12.05
C ALA A 395 -1.11 -17.41 10.91
N ALA A 396 -2.28 -16.77 10.92
CA ALA A 396 -3.27 -16.92 9.86
C ALA A 396 -2.83 -16.25 8.55
N VAL A 397 -2.20 -15.06 8.61
CA VAL A 397 -1.64 -14.39 7.44
C VAL A 397 -0.49 -15.17 6.83
N THR A 398 0.39 -15.77 7.64
CA THR A 398 1.45 -16.66 7.15
C THR A 398 0.88 -17.85 6.37
N ARG A 399 -0.17 -18.49 6.91
CA ARG A 399 -0.86 -19.59 6.20
C ARG A 399 -1.60 -19.12 4.95
N TYR A 400 -2.26 -17.96 5.01
CA TYR A 400 -2.92 -17.34 3.87
C TYR A 400 -1.94 -17.12 2.72
N GLN A 401 -0.79 -16.49 3.00
CA GLN A 401 0.25 -16.29 2.00
C GLN A 401 0.80 -17.61 1.48
N ALA A 402 1.03 -18.61 2.34
CA ALA A 402 1.49 -19.91 1.89
C ALA A 402 0.50 -20.58 0.92
N ASN A 403 -0.80 -20.56 1.25
CA ASN A 403 -1.87 -21.10 0.39
C ASN A 403 -1.94 -20.32 -0.93
N ALA A 404 -1.96 -18.99 -0.87
CA ALA A 404 -2.03 -18.11 -2.03
C ALA A 404 -0.88 -18.31 -3.02
N ARG A 405 0.26 -18.91 -2.62
CA ARG A 405 1.36 -19.23 -3.55
C ARG A 405 1.11 -20.49 -4.38
N THR A 406 0.25 -21.40 -3.90
CA THR A 406 0.09 -22.74 -4.48
C THR A 406 -1.32 -23.06 -4.95
N GLU A 407 -2.29 -22.22 -4.58
CA GLU A 407 -3.71 -22.41 -4.87
C GLU A 407 -3.97 -22.56 -6.37
N ARG A 408 -4.78 -23.54 -6.75
CA ARG A 408 -5.18 -23.74 -8.15
C ARG A 408 -6.47 -22.98 -8.41
N TRP A 409 -6.53 -22.26 -9.51
CA TRP A 409 -7.75 -21.58 -9.97
C TRP A 409 -7.83 -21.59 -11.50
N ASP A 410 -9.00 -21.31 -12.05
CA ASP A 410 -9.30 -21.43 -13.47
C ASP A 410 -9.45 -20.07 -14.18
N ASP A 411 -8.41 -19.68 -14.93
CA ASP A 411 -8.24 -18.41 -15.68
C ASP A 411 -8.93 -18.40 -17.04
N GLY A 412 -9.96 -19.23 -17.21
CA GLY A 412 -10.71 -19.26 -18.46
C GLY A 412 -11.45 -17.94 -18.73
N PRO A 413 -12.05 -17.81 -19.92
CA PRO A 413 -12.78 -16.61 -20.30
C PRO A 413 -13.97 -16.34 -19.35
N PRO A 414 -14.43 -15.08 -19.26
CA PRO A 414 -15.50 -14.65 -18.36
C PRO A 414 -16.89 -15.03 -18.89
N VAL A 415 -17.07 -16.31 -19.21
CA VAL A 415 -18.36 -16.88 -19.61
C VAL A 415 -19.06 -17.54 -18.41
N PRO A 416 -20.40 -17.67 -18.43
CA PRO A 416 -21.11 -18.47 -17.44
C PRO A 416 -20.46 -19.84 -17.23
N CYS A 417 -20.34 -20.29 -15.98
CA CYS A 417 -19.63 -21.54 -15.67
C CYS A 417 -20.13 -22.76 -16.46
N THR A 418 -21.43 -22.83 -16.71
CA THR A 418 -22.06 -23.91 -17.47
C THR A 418 -21.61 -23.97 -18.93
N ALA A 419 -21.09 -22.87 -19.47
CA ALA A 419 -20.54 -22.78 -20.82
C ALA A 419 -19.04 -23.11 -20.87
N ARG A 420 -18.36 -23.29 -19.72
CA ARG A 420 -16.93 -23.61 -19.67
C ARG A 420 -16.74 -25.11 -19.94
N THR A 421 -16.24 -25.42 -21.14
CA THR A 421 -15.96 -26.80 -21.58
C THR A 421 -14.52 -27.25 -21.33
N THR A 422 -13.60 -26.29 -21.10
CA THR A 422 -12.18 -26.52 -20.82
C THR A 422 -11.72 -25.62 -19.67
N GLU A 423 -10.97 -26.17 -18.72
CA GLU A 423 -10.32 -25.39 -17.66
C GLU A 423 -8.96 -24.85 -18.13
N HIS A 424 -8.62 -23.64 -17.69
CA HIS A 424 -7.35 -22.96 -17.90
C HIS A 424 -6.64 -22.78 -16.54
N PRO A 425 -6.07 -23.87 -15.99
CA PRO A 425 -5.57 -23.85 -14.63
C PRO A 425 -4.33 -22.97 -14.47
N ARG A 426 -4.37 -22.09 -13.49
CA ARG A 426 -3.21 -21.35 -12.97
C ARG A 426 -2.88 -21.82 -11.55
N ARG A 427 -1.68 -21.43 -11.08
CA ARG A 427 -1.23 -21.66 -9.71
C ARG A 427 -0.79 -20.37 -9.05
N GLY A 428 -1.29 -20.18 -7.84
CA GLY A 428 -1.08 -19.01 -7.00
C GLY A 428 -1.84 -17.78 -7.47
N PHE A 429 -2.13 -16.87 -6.54
CA PHE A 429 -2.82 -15.61 -6.80
C PHE A 429 -1.85 -14.57 -7.36
N TYR A 430 -1.39 -14.82 -8.57
CA TYR A 430 -0.46 -14.01 -9.34
C TYR A 430 -1.08 -13.62 -10.68
N GLY A 431 -0.42 -12.69 -11.37
CA GLY A 431 -0.86 -12.15 -12.65
C GLY A 431 -0.98 -10.63 -12.57
N ALA A 432 -0.83 -9.96 -13.70
CA ALA A 432 -0.72 -8.51 -13.73
C ALA A 432 -1.95 -7.80 -13.15
N LEU A 433 -3.14 -8.36 -13.37
CA LEU A 433 -4.39 -7.82 -12.81
C LEU A 433 -4.79 -8.47 -11.49
N ASN A 434 -4.18 -9.60 -11.10
CA ASN A 434 -4.64 -10.42 -9.98
C ASN A 434 -3.77 -10.28 -8.71
N TRP A 435 -2.49 -9.95 -8.87
CA TRP A 435 -1.54 -9.86 -7.76
C TRP A 435 -1.97 -8.82 -6.73
N GLY A 436 -2.21 -9.29 -5.51
CA GLY A 436 -2.67 -8.48 -4.38
C GLY A 436 -4.03 -8.88 -3.83
N ASP A 437 -4.84 -9.58 -4.64
CA ASP A 437 -6.14 -10.10 -4.21
C ASP A 437 -6.10 -11.59 -3.85
N TRP A 438 -7.26 -12.14 -3.49
CA TRP A 438 -7.51 -13.54 -3.26
C TRP A 438 -8.71 -14.02 -4.07
N ASN A 439 -8.71 -15.30 -4.44
CA ASN A 439 -9.77 -15.90 -5.25
C ASN A 439 -10.69 -16.81 -4.41
N PHE A 440 -11.85 -17.19 -4.95
CA PHE A 440 -12.67 -18.30 -4.45
C PHE A 440 -12.56 -19.56 -5.36
N PRO A 441 -11.52 -20.39 -5.20
CA PRO A 441 -11.40 -21.64 -5.93
C PRO A 441 -12.61 -22.56 -5.72
N GLY A 442 -13.15 -23.08 -6.81
CA GLY A 442 -14.35 -23.91 -6.83
C GLY A 442 -15.66 -23.13 -6.76
N TYR A 443 -15.64 -21.80 -6.74
CA TYR A 443 -16.86 -21.00 -6.85
C TYR A 443 -17.44 -21.15 -8.26
N ARG A 444 -18.69 -21.62 -8.33
CA ARG A 444 -19.40 -21.86 -9.59
C ARG A 444 -20.72 -21.10 -9.52
N ASP A 445 -20.79 -19.96 -10.21
CA ASP A 445 -22.01 -19.19 -10.36
C ASP A 445 -22.40 -19.10 -11.84
N HIS A 446 -23.71 -19.00 -12.10
CA HIS A 446 -24.22 -18.89 -13.46
C HIS A 446 -23.99 -17.50 -14.08
N ALA A 447 -23.70 -16.47 -13.28
CA ALA A 447 -23.49 -15.09 -13.69
C ALA A 447 -22.09 -14.54 -13.32
N ASP A 448 -21.49 -14.96 -12.21
CA ASP A 448 -20.17 -14.47 -11.75
C ASP A 448 -18.98 -15.31 -12.27
N GLY A 449 -19.25 -16.29 -13.14
CA GLY A 449 -18.23 -17.14 -13.74
C GLY A 449 -17.66 -18.20 -12.78
N CYS A 450 -16.55 -18.80 -13.21
CA CYS A 450 -15.85 -19.85 -12.47
C CYS A 450 -14.63 -19.25 -11.79
N ASP A 451 -14.45 -19.56 -10.50
CA ASP A 451 -13.36 -19.07 -9.67
C ASP A 451 -13.32 -17.53 -9.64
N ALA A 452 -14.34 -16.92 -9.04
CA ALA A 452 -14.46 -15.47 -8.90
C ALA A 452 -13.37 -14.90 -7.98
N TRP A 453 -12.89 -13.70 -8.32
CA TRP A 453 -11.97 -12.94 -7.48
C TRP A 453 -12.71 -12.27 -6.33
N GLY A 454 -12.06 -12.20 -5.18
CA GLY A 454 -12.63 -11.72 -3.94
C GLY A 454 -12.86 -10.22 -3.93
N ASN A 455 -12.12 -9.49 -4.76
CA ASN A 455 -12.03 -8.04 -4.81
C ASN A 455 -11.85 -7.49 -3.40
N LEU A 456 -11.01 -8.14 -2.58
CA LEU A 456 -10.69 -7.75 -1.22
C LEU A 456 -11.90 -7.57 -0.27
N GLU A 457 -12.93 -8.38 -0.46
CA GLU A 457 -14.13 -8.42 0.39
C GLU A 457 -13.82 -8.34 1.89
N TYR A 458 -14.52 -7.44 2.59
CA TYR A 458 -14.32 -7.07 4.01
C TYR A 458 -13.09 -6.21 4.31
N ASP A 459 -12.51 -5.57 3.30
CA ASP A 459 -11.43 -4.60 3.44
C ASP A 459 -10.18 -5.24 4.08
N LEU A 460 -9.68 -6.29 3.45
CA LEU A 460 -8.44 -6.93 3.87
C LEU A 460 -7.26 -5.92 4.04
N PRO A 461 -7.09 -4.89 3.18
CA PRO A 461 -6.07 -3.88 3.39
C PRO A 461 -6.17 -3.17 4.75
N GLN A 462 -7.38 -2.92 5.27
CA GLN A 462 -7.55 -2.34 6.62
C GLN A 462 -6.96 -3.24 7.71
N VAL A 463 -7.22 -4.55 7.64
CA VAL A 463 -6.71 -5.52 8.63
C VAL A 463 -5.19 -5.58 8.59
N LEU A 464 -4.61 -5.63 7.40
CA LEU A 464 -3.15 -5.70 7.20
C LEU A 464 -2.46 -4.42 7.66
N GLY A 465 -3.03 -3.25 7.36
CA GLY A 465 -2.48 -1.97 7.78
C GLY A 465 -2.53 -1.75 9.30
N LEU A 466 -3.64 -2.10 9.95
CA LEU A 466 -3.75 -2.05 11.41
C LEU A 466 -2.78 -3.03 12.08
N ALA A 467 -2.61 -4.24 11.54
CA ALA A 467 -1.66 -5.21 12.06
C ALA A 467 -0.20 -4.76 11.88
N TRP A 468 0.13 -4.11 10.75
CA TRP A 468 1.45 -3.52 10.56
C TRP A 468 1.70 -2.39 11.57
N ALA A 469 0.75 -1.47 11.75
CA ALA A 469 0.86 -0.41 12.76
C ALA A 469 1.00 -0.94 14.20
N ALA A 470 0.33 -2.04 14.52
CA ALA A 470 0.39 -2.66 15.84
C ALA A 470 1.71 -3.41 16.11
N THR A 471 2.34 -3.99 15.08
CA THR A 471 3.45 -4.95 15.26
C THR A 471 4.78 -4.50 14.67
N GLY A 472 4.79 -3.56 13.74
CA GLY A 472 5.95 -3.23 12.92
C GLY A 472 6.36 -4.33 11.92
N SER A 473 5.65 -5.46 11.88
CA SER A 473 6.07 -6.65 11.13
C SER A 473 5.91 -6.48 9.62
N ARG A 474 6.99 -6.78 8.88
CA ARG A 474 7.00 -6.78 7.41
C ARG A 474 6.03 -7.79 6.79
N LEU A 475 5.66 -8.86 7.51
CA LEU A 475 4.65 -9.83 7.08
C LEU A 475 3.37 -9.14 6.60
N PHE A 476 2.91 -8.15 7.37
CA PHE A 476 1.68 -7.43 7.07
C PHE A 476 1.90 -6.35 6.01
N LEU A 477 3.03 -5.64 6.04
CA LEU A 477 3.38 -4.64 5.02
C LEU A 477 3.47 -5.26 3.62
N GLU A 478 4.10 -6.44 3.51
CA GLU A 478 4.33 -7.11 2.23
C GLU A 478 3.04 -7.67 1.63
N ALA A 479 2.02 -7.95 2.44
CA ALA A 479 0.66 -8.25 1.98
C ALA A 479 -0.16 -6.97 1.70
N LEU A 480 0.00 -5.93 2.52
CA LEU A 480 -0.76 -4.68 2.43
C LEU A 480 -0.51 -3.95 1.11
N VAL A 481 0.77 -3.77 0.74
CA VAL A 481 1.15 -2.97 -0.43
C VAL A 481 0.50 -3.49 -1.72
N PRO A 482 0.63 -4.77 -2.10
CA PRO A 482 -0.02 -5.26 -3.31
C PRO A 482 -1.55 -5.25 -3.18
N ALA A 483 -2.14 -5.57 -2.02
CA ALA A 483 -3.58 -5.54 -1.85
C ALA A 483 -4.17 -4.13 -2.02
N ALA A 484 -3.59 -3.10 -1.39
CA ALA A 484 -4.07 -1.73 -1.52
C ALA A 484 -3.89 -1.16 -2.95
N ARG A 485 -2.80 -1.56 -3.64
CA ARG A 485 -2.58 -1.18 -5.05
C ARG A 485 -3.54 -1.88 -5.99
N HIS A 486 -3.80 -3.17 -5.78
CA HIS A 486 -4.80 -3.90 -6.53
C HIS A 486 -6.19 -3.26 -6.36
N TYR A 487 -6.62 -3.02 -5.12
CA TYR A 487 -7.95 -2.47 -4.86
C TYR A 487 -8.18 -1.12 -5.56
N ARG A 488 -7.24 -0.17 -5.41
CA ARG A 488 -7.39 1.18 -5.97
C ARG A 488 -7.31 1.23 -7.49
N ASP A 489 -6.66 0.25 -8.10
CA ASP A 489 -6.39 0.22 -9.53
C ASP A 489 -7.41 -0.67 -10.26
N VAL A 490 -7.50 -1.94 -9.89
CA VAL A 490 -8.22 -2.99 -10.65
C VAL A 490 -9.69 -3.09 -10.22
N ASP A 491 -9.96 -3.08 -8.91
CA ASP A 491 -11.31 -3.32 -8.39
C ASP A 491 -12.21 -2.07 -8.40
N VAL A 492 -11.65 -0.87 -8.58
CA VAL A 492 -12.39 0.39 -8.65
C VAL A 492 -12.78 0.71 -10.10
N ILE A 493 -14.03 1.14 -10.29
CA ILE A 493 -14.59 1.56 -11.57
C ILE A 493 -14.11 2.98 -11.89
N HIS A 494 -13.10 3.12 -12.74
CA HIS A 494 -12.61 4.42 -13.24
C HIS A 494 -13.39 4.93 -14.45
N HIS A 495 -14.05 4.01 -15.18
CA HIS A 495 -14.89 4.30 -16.33
C HIS A 495 -16.02 3.27 -16.45
N ALA A 496 -17.22 3.71 -16.83
CA ALA A 496 -18.38 2.84 -17.02
C ALA A 496 -19.29 3.42 -18.11
N PRO A 497 -19.12 3.02 -19.37
CA PRO A 497 -19.97 3.43 -20.49
C PRO A 497 -21.44 3.14 -20.19
N GLY A 498 -22.32 4.12 -20.41
CA GLY A 498 -23.75 4.02 -20.12
C GLY A 498 -24.13 4.08 -18.64
N HIS A 499 -23.16 4.02 -17.71
CA HIS A 499 -23.40 4.07 -16.27
C HIS A 499 -22.44 5.02 -15.52
N PRO A 500 -22.37 6.32 -15.89
CA PRO A 500 -21.44 7.27 -15.28
C PRO A 500 -21.62 7.40 -13.76
N GLN A 501 -22.81 7.11 -13.22
CA GLN A 501 -23.07 7.09 -11.78
C GLN A 501 -22.37 5.96 -11.01
N TRP A 502 -21.72 5.02 -11.70
CA TRP A 502 -20.94 3.96 -11.06
C TRP A 502 -19.46 4.30 -10.90
N VAL A 503 -18.97 5.28 -11.66
CA VAL A 503 -17.58 5.71 -11.59
C VAL A 503 -17.26 6.11 -10.15
N GLY A 504 -16.19 5.54 -9.62
CA GLY A 504 -15.76 5.66 -8.24
C GLY A 504 -16.18 4.49 -7.35
N LEU A 505 -17.26 3.76 -7.64
CA LEU A 505 -17.58 2.54 -6.90
C LEU A 505 -16.57 1.43 -7.22
N ASN A 506 -16.53 0.40 -6.38
CA ASN A 506 -15.77 -0.81 -6.66
C ASN A 506 -16.68 -1.94 -7.14
N HIS A 507 -16.10 -2.88 -7.87
CA HIS A 507 -16.75 -4.13 -8.23
C HIS A 507 -16.87 -5.05 -7.00
N PRO A 508 -18.01 -5.71 -6.78
CA PRO A 508 -18.09 -6.85 -5.87
C PRO A 508 -17.27 -8.02 -6.42
N HIS A 509 -17.10 -9.09 -5.63
CA HIS A 509 -16.44 -10.32 -6.13
C HIS A 509 -17.04 -10.75 -7.48
N THR A 510 -16.19 -10.98 -8.47
CA THR A 510 -16.62 -11.28 -9.85
C THR A 510 -15.48 -11.94 -10.64
N ALA A 511 -15.80 -12.54 -11.78
CA ALA A 511 -14.78 -13.02 -12.71
C ALA A 511 -13.94 -11.84 -13.25
N LEU A 512 -12.63 -12.06 -13.36
CA LEU A 512 -11.64 -11.07 -13.83
C LEU A 512 -11.66 -9.73 -13.09
N HIS A 513 -12.18 -9.65 -11.85
CA HIS A 513 -12.30 -8.43 -11.03
C HIS A 513 -13.30 -7.37 -11.51
N PHE A 514 -13.54 -7.20 -12.82
CA PHE A 514 -14.28 -6.07 -13.38
C PHE A 514 -15.39 -6.45 -14.37
N THR A 515 -15.72 -7.73 -14.53
CA THR A 515 -16.76 -8.15 -15.49
C THR A 515 -18.16 -7.74 -15.02
N PHE A 516 -18.95 -7.16 -15.92
CA PHE A 516 -20.34 -6.76 -15.69
C PHE A 516 -21.31 -7.93 -16.01
N GLY A 517 -21.09 -9.11 -15.45
CA GLY A 517 -21.84 -10.34 -15.77
C GLY A 517 -23.30 -10.39 -15.27
N LYS A 518 -23.77 -9.37 -14.53
CA LYS A 518 -25.12 -9.28 -13.96
C LYS A 518 -25.89 -8.08 -14.53
N PRO A 519 -27.25 -8.07 -14.47
CA PRO A 519 -28.01 -6.86 -14.77
C PRO A 519 -27.40 -5.70 -13.99
N ALA A 520 -26.94 -4.70 -14.71
CA ALA A 520 -26.34 -3.49 -14.21
C ALA A 520 -26.97 -2.96 -12.91
N TYR A 521 -26.44 -3.32 -11.73
CA TYR A 521 -26.92 -2.81 -10.44
C TYR A 521 -25.78 -2.36 -9.55
N VAL A 522 -26.01 -1.27 -8.82
CA VAL A 522 -25.07 -0.76 -7.84
C VAL A 522 -25.15 -1.64 -6.59
N ASP A 523 -24.09 -2.39 -6.29
CA ASP A 523 -24.00 -3.11 -5.02
C ASP A 523 -23.37 -2.25 -3.92
N LEU A 524 -24.22 -1.70 -3.06
CA LEU A 524 -23.81 -0.97 -1.85
C LEU A 524 -23.26 -1.89 -0.75
N GLY A 525 -23.30 -3.21 -0.99
CA GLY A 525 -22.95 -4.26 -0.07
C GLY A 525 -21.50 -4.74 -0.19
N HIS A 526 -20.61 -4.08 -0.92
CA HIS A 526 -19.22 -4.52 -1.05
C HIS A 526 -18.27 -3.34 -1.19
N THR A 527 -18.53 -2.23 -0.49
CA THR A 527 -17.78 -0.98 -0.68
C THR A 527 -16.97 -0.60 0.55
N TRP A 528 -15.66 -0.38 0.38
CA TRP A 528 -14.74 -0.12 1.49
C TRP A 528 -13.78 1.03 1.16
N THR A 529 -13.41 1.80 2.18
CA THR A 529 -12.45 2.91 2.02
C THR A 529 -11.39 2.95 3.12
N GLU A 530 -11.59 2.25 4.24
CA GLU A 530 -10.71 2.36 5.40
C GLU A 530 -9.31 1.84 5.10
N GLY A 531 -9.19 0.71 4.41
CA GLY A 531 -7.90 0.14 4.05
C GLY A 531 -7.09 1.03 3.10
N LEU A 532 -7.74 1.69 2.15
CA LEU A 532 -7.10 2.68 1.27
C LEU A 532 -6.61 3.90 2.05
N LEU A 533 -7.44 4.42 2.96
CA LEU A 533 -7.09 5.54 3.83
C LEU A 533 -5.97 5.17 4.81
N THR A 534 -5.99 3.96 5.35
CA THR A 534 -4.90 3.40 6.17
C THR A 534 -3.61 3.31 5.38
N TYR A 535 -3.66 2.80 4.14
CA TYR A 535 -2.50 2.74 3.28
C TYR A 535 -1.95 4.15 2.97
N TYR A 536 -2.82 5.11 2.64
CA TYR A 536 -2.47 6.52 2.48
C TYR A 536 -1.81 7.09 3.74
N ARG A 537 -2.42 6.91 4.91
CA ARG A 537 -1.91 7.39 6.20
C ARG A 537 -0.54 6.82 6.52
N LEU A 538 -0.30 5.55 6.27
CA LEU A 538 0.96 4.89 6.64
C LEU A 538 2.08 5.09 5.61
N THR A 539 1.77 5.46 4.36
CA THR A 539 2.77 5.51 3.27
C THR A 539 2.84 6.84 2.52
N GLY A 540 1.81 7.68 2.61
CA GLY A 540 1.67 8.93 1.86
C GLY A 540 1.23 8.76 0.40
N GLU A 541 0.83 7.55 -0.02
CA GLU A 541 0.39 7.23 -1.39
C GLU A 541 -0.97 7.87 -1.74
N THR A 542 -0.95 8.99 -2.44
CA THR A 542 -2.12 9.85 -2.70
C THR A 542 -3.19 9.19 -3.56
N ARG A 543 -2.82 8.32 -4.51
CA ARG A 543 -3.80 7.60 -5.35
C ARG A 543 -4.76 6.72 -4.53
N ALA A 544 -4.34 6.25 -3.35
CA ALA A 544 -5.25 5.53 -2.46
C ALA A 544 -6.29 6.46 -1.81
N LEU A 545 -5.91 7.69 -1.46
CA LEU A 545 -6.84 8.72 -1.00
C LEU A 545 -7.81 9.12 -2.11
N GLU A 546 -7.33 9.30 -3.33
CA GLU A 546 -8.15 9.63 -4.50
C GLU A 546 -9.22 8.56 -4.76
N ALA A 547 -8.84 7.28 -4.79
CA ALA A 547 -9.77 6.17 -4.94
C ALA A 547 -10.80 6.12 -3.80
N ALA A 548 -10.37 6.28 -2.54
CA ALA A 548 -11.29 6.33 -1.40
C ALA A 548 -12.30 7.49 -1.50
N CYS A 549 -11.84 8.68 -1.93
CA CYS A 549 -12.72 9.84 -2.14
C CYS A 549 -13.70 9.61 -3.29
N GLY A 550 -13.24 9.00 -4.40
CA GLY A 550 -14.09 8.61 -5.53
C GLY A 550 -15.22 7.66 -5.11
N ILE A 551 -14.89 6.63 -4.33
CA ILE A 551 -15.86 5.71 -3.73
C ILE A 551 -16.89 6.47 -2.89
N ALA A 552 -16.44 7.32 -1.97
CA ALA A 552 -17.35 8.08 -1.11
C ALA A 552 -18.23 9.04 -1.90
N ASP A 553 -17.70 9.71 -2.93
CA ASP A 553 -18.48 10.60 -3.78
C ASP A 553 -19.58 9.86 -4.57
N ALA A 554 -19.28 8.65 -5.05
CA ALA A 554 -20.25 7.80 -5.74
C ALA A 554 -21.34 7.23 -4.82
N LEU A 555 -21.04 7.00 -3.53
CA LEU A 555 -22.01 6.52 -2.54
C LEU A 555 -23.03 7.58 -2.10
N ARG A 556 -22.66 8.87 -2.12
CA ARG A 556 -23.47 9.96 -1.54
C ARG A 556 -24.96 9.96 -1.93
N PRO A 557 -25.35 9.76 -3.21
CA PRO A 557 -26.76 9.84 -3.61
C PRO A 557 -27.55 8.52 -3.41
N LEU A 558 -26.98 7.48 -2.81
CA LEU A 558 -27.50 6.12 -2.95
C LEU A 558 -28.20 5.55 -1.70
N ALA A 559 -28.38 6.32 -0.63
CA ALA A 559 -29.01 5.85 0.61
C ALA A 559 -30.38 5.17 0.40
N ALA A 560 -31.23 5.79 -0.41
CA ALA A 560 -32.57 5.27 -0.71
C ALA A 560 -32.59 3.97 -1.55
N ARG A 561 -31.44 3.57 -2.13
CA ARG A 561 -31.32 2.32 -2.91
C ARG A 561 -30.96 1.11 -2.06
N ALA A 562 -30.57 1.31 -0.80
CA ALA A 562 -30.22 0.21 0.09
C ALA A 562 -31.45 -0.62 0.46
N ASN A 563 -31.39 -1.94 0.25
CA ASN A 563 -32.52 -2.84 0.45
C ASN A 563 -32.32 -3.88 1.57
N ASN A 564 -31.16 -3.86 2.23
CA ASN A 564 -30.83 -4.78 3.31
C ASN A 564 -29.86 -4.11 4.32
N PRO A 565 -29.68 -4.66 5.54
CA PRO A 565 -28.90 -3.99 6.59
C PRO A 565 -27.43 -3.70 6.21
N ARG A 566 -26.78 -4.59 5.45
CA ARG A 566 -25.36 -4.43 5.08
C ARG A 566 -25.16 -3.31 4.04
N GLN A 567 -26.14 -3.10 3.15
CA GLN A 567 -26.17 -2.00 2.17
C GLN A 567 -26.40 -0.62 2.81
N LEU A 568 -26.73 -0.58 4.10
CA LEU A 568 -26.72 0.65 4.89
C LEU A 568 -25.44 0.75 5.73
N GLY A 569 -25.05 -0.35 6.37
CA GLY A 569 -23.89 -0.42 7.27
C GLY A 569 -22.56 -0.05 6.63
N TRP A 570 -22.19 -0.70 5.52
CA TRP A 570 -20.88 -0.43 4.90
C TRP A 570 -20.75 0.96 4.30
N PRO A 571 -21.75 1.51 3.57
CA PRO A 571 -21.67 2.90 3.11
C PRO A 571 -21.50 3.90 4.25
N MET A 572 -22.17 3.72 5.40
CA MET A 572 -21.94 4.56 6.58
C MET A 572 -20.47 4.52 7.03
N ILE A 573 -19.87 3.34 7.12
CA ILE A 573 -18.46 3.19 7.51
C ILE A 573 -17.54 3.86 6.50
N ALA A 574 -17.76 3.61 5.20
CA ALA A 574 -16.93 4.15 4.14
C ALA A 574 -16.97 5.68 4.07
N LEU A 575 -18.18 6.26 4.18
CA LEU A 575 -18.41 7.70 4.16
C LEU A 575 -17.83 8.39 5.40
N VAL A 576 -18.01 7.79 6.60
CA VAL A 576 -17.43 8.34 7.84
C VAL A 576 -15.91 8.27 7.81
N ALA A 577 -15.31 7.20 7.27
CA ALA A 577 -13.87 7.08 7.15
C ALA A 577 -13.27 8.17 6.25
N VAL A 578 -13.90 8.46 5.10
CA VAL A 578 -13.46 9.55 4.22
C VAL A 578 -13.67 10.92 4.88
N TYR A 579 -14.81 11.16 5.53
CA TYR A 579 -15.02 12.38 6.31
C TYR A 579 -13.94 12.56 7.39
N ASP A 580 -13.56 11.49 8.10
CA ASP A 580 -12.51 11.52 9.11
C ASP A 580 -11.14 11.91 8.52
N ALA A 581 -10.83 11.48 7.30
CA ALA A 581 -9.57 11.79 6.63
C ALA A 581 -9.55 13.19 5.98
N THR A 582 -10.65 13.64 5.38
CA THR A 582 -10.69 14.87 4.57
C THR A 582 -11.33 16.07 5.28
N GLY A 583 -12.17 15.83 6.29
CA GLY A 583 -13.00 16.85 6.93
C GLY A 583 -14.18 17.33 6.07
N GLU A 584 -14.42 16.72 4.91
CA GLU A 584 -15.46 17.15 3.98
C GLU A 584 -16.86 16.74 4.47
N ARG A 585 -17.59 17.71 5.01
CA ARG A 585 -18.91 17.48 5.63
C ARG A 585 -19.92 16.78 4.73
N ARG A 586 -19.81 16.91 3.40
CA ARG A 586 -20.71 16.27 2.43
C ARG A 586 -20.73 14.74 2.55
N HIS A 587 -19.63 14.11 2.97
CA HIS A 587 -19.59 12.67 3.22
C HIS A 587 -20.27 12.31 4.55
N LEU A 588 -20.10 13.13 5.59
CA LEU A 588 -20.80 12.96 6.87
C LEU A 588 -22.32 13.10 6.74
N GLU A 589 -22.80 14.12 6.02
CA GLU A 589 -24.24 14.32 5.84
C GLU A 589 -24.86 13.17 5.01
N ALA A 590 -24.12 12.60 4.05
CA ALA A 590 -24.56 11.38 3.37
C ALA A 590 -24.62 10.19 4.33
N ALA A 591 -23.60 9.98 5.17
CA ALA A 591 -23.61 8.91 6.18
C ALA A 591 -24.81 9.04 7.15
N ARG A 592 -25.20 10.27 7.51
CA ARG A 592 -26.41 10.54 8.30
C ARG A 592 -27.69 10.15 7.58
N ALA A 593 -27.81 10.40 6.28
CA ALA A 593 -28.97 9.98 5.49
C ALA A 593 -29.12 8.44 5.48
N TYR A 594 -28.00 7.71 5.35
CA TYR A 594 -27.99 6.25 5.53
C TYR A 594 -28.41 5.82 6.94
N ALA A 595 -27.92 6.51 7.98
CA ALA A 595 -28.29 6.22 9.37
C ALA A 595 -29.79 6.47 9.64
N ASP A 596 -30.36 7.58 9.17
CA ASP A 596 -31.78 7.89 9.31
C ASP A 596 -32.65 6.82 8.61
N THR A 597 -32.22 6.37 7.42
CA THR A 597 -32.88 5.28 6.68
C THR A 597 -32.84 3.98 7.50
N ALA A 598 -31.69 3.65 8.10
CA ALA A 598 -31.53 2.47 8.94
C ALA A 598 -32.41 2.49 10.19
N LEU A 599 -32.46 3.63 10.89
CA LEU A 599 -33.27 3.79 12.10
C LEU A 599 -34.78 3.65 11.82
N GLY A 600 -35.23 4.09 10.64
CA GLY A 600 -36.61 3.92 10.20
C GLY A 600 -36.95 2.49 9.74
N ALA A 601 -35.99 1.79 9.13
CA ALA A 601 -36.23 0.49 8.51
C ALA A 601 -36.04 -0.71 9.46
N TYR A 602 -35.16 -0.63 10.46
CA TYR A 602 -34.76 -1.78 11.27
C TYR A 602 -34.92 -1.58 12.77
N LYS A 603 -35.54 -2.57 13.42
CA LYS A 603 -35.58 -2.65 14.88
C LYS A 603 -34.18 -2.99 15.44
N PRO A 604 -33.81 -2.47 16.62
CA PRO A 604 -32.52 -2.75 17.27
C PRO A 604 -32.47 -4.18 17.83
N SER A 605 -32.37 -5.17 16.95
CA SER A 605 -32.29 -6.59 17.33
C SER A 605 -31.45 -7.40 16.35
N PRO A 606 -30.62 -8.35 16.83
CA PRO A 606 -29.94 -9.31 15.96
C PRO A 606 -30.88 -10.13 15.06
N ALA A 607 -32.15 -10.32 15.46
CA ALA A 607 -33.12 -11.09 14.69
C ALA A 607 -33.63 -10.42 13.40
N GLY A 608 -33.31 -9.14 13.18
CA GLY A 608 -33.91 -8.32 12.10
C GLY A 608 -33.35 -8.52 10.69
N GLY A 609 -32.28 -9.30 10.48
CA GLY A 609 -31.64 -9.40 9.16
C GLY A 609 -30.41 -10.32 9.09
N ASP A 610 -30.38 -11.36 9.93
CA ASP A 610 -29.20 -12.23 10.15
C ASP A 610 -27.93 -11.41 10.53
N TRP A 611 -26.74 -11.96 10.32
CA TRP A 611 -25.44 -11.36 10.68
C TRP A 611 -25.24 -9.95 10.10
N LYS A 612 -25.99 -9.58 9.06
CA LYS A 612 -25.97 -8.25 8.43
C LYS A 612 -26.39 -7.15 9.41
N MET A 613 -27.23 -7.47 10.40
CA MET A 613 -27.59 -6.54 11.47
C MET A 613 -26.37 -6.08 12.28
N GLY A 614 -25.35 -6.92 12.42
CA GLY A 614 -24.09 -6.52 13.06
C GLY A 614 -23.31 -5.48 12.26
N ILE A 615 -23.32 -5.59 10.93
CA ILE A 615 -22.70 -4.59 10.03
C ILE A 615 -23.48 -3.28 10.05
N LEU A 616 -24.81 -3.34 10.10
CA LEU A 616 -25.64 -2.15 10.29
C LEU A 616 -25.31 -1.46 11.61
N ALA A 617 -25.19 -2.22 12.70
CA ALA A 617 -24.82 -1.68 14.00
C ALA A 617 -23.41 -1.08 14.01
N ASP A 618 -22.44 -1.66 13.28
CA ASP A 618 -21.09 -1.09 13.11
C ASP A 618 -21.13 0.25 12.36
N GLY A 619 -21.91 0.34 11.27
CA GLY A 619 -22.11 1.60 10.54
C GLY A 619 -22.79 2.69 11.40
N LEU A 620 -23.80 2.32 12.16
CA LEU A 620 -24.43 3.22 13.14
C LEU A 620 -23.43 3.66 14.22
N ALA A 621 -22.57 2.76 14.72
CA ALA A 621 -21.51 3.12 15.66
C ALA A 621 -20.52 4.12 15.06
N ALA A 622 -20.13 3.97 13.79
CA ALA A 622 -19.29 4.93 13.08
C ALA A 622 -19.95 6.32 12.98
N VAL A 623 -21.24 6.38 12.61
CA VAL A 623 -21.97 7.66 12.53
C VAL A 623 -22.14 8.28 13.92
N HIS A 624 -22.45 7.49 14.96
CA HIS A 624 -22.53 7.99 16.33
C HIS A 624 -21.17 8.56 16.79
N ALA A 625 -20.05 7.90 16.50
CA ALA A 625 -18.72 8.41 16.83
C ALA A 625 -18.42 9.77 16.19
N ALA A 626 -18.91 10.01 14.97
CA ALA A 626 -18.71 11.27 14.26
C ALA A 626 -19.72 12.38 14.65
N THR A 627 -20.87 12.04 15.25
CA THR A 627 -21.99 12.99 15.40
C THR A 627 -22.50 13.17 16.82
N GLY A 628 -22.34 12.18 17.70
CA GLY A 628 -22.96 12.15 19.02
C GLY A 628 -24.48 12.02 19.01
N ASP A 629 -25.10 11.51 17.93
CA ASP A 629 -26.57 11.38 17.85
C ASP A 629 -27.12 10.34 18.84
N GLU A 630 -27.75 10.81 19.92
CA GLU A 630 -28.28 9.96 20.99
C GLU A 630 -29.38 8.99 20.51
N ARG A 631 -30.08 9.26 19.39
CA ARG A 631 -31.02 8.29 18.82
C ARG A 631 -30.29 7.01 18.42
N ILE A 632 -29.11 7.16 17.81
CA ILE A 632 -28.27 6.05 17.39
C ILE A 632 -27.71 5.33 18.61
N ARG A 633 -27.23 6.06 19.63
CA ARG A 633 -26.75 5.45 20.88
C ARG A 633 -27.81 4.57 21.54
N ARG A 634 -29.05 5.07 21.68
CA ARG A 634 -30.17 4.29 22.23
C ARG A 634 -30.46 3.04 21.40
N TRP A 635 -30.43 3.15 20.07
CA TRP A 635 -30.60 2.01 19.17
C TRP A 635 -29.50 0.96 19.38
N LEU A 636 -28.24 1.37 19.46
CA LEU A 636 -27.09 0.48 19.66
C LEU A 636 -27.13 -0.23 21.02
N VAL A 637 -27.48 0.48 22.09
CA VAL A 637 -27.64 -0.11 23.43
C VAL A 637 -28.75 -1.16 23.42
N ALA A 638 -29.91 -0.86 22.86
CA ALA A 638 -31.01 -1.83 22.75
C ALA A 638 -30.61 -3.07 21.92
N TYR A 639 -29.88 -2.87 20.83
CA TYR A 639 -29.35 -3.96 20.01
C TYR A 639 -28.38 -4.85 20.80
N ALA A 640 -27.42 -4.24 21.51
CA ALA A 640 -26.41 -4.95 22.27
C ALA A 640 -27.01 -5.69 23.47
N ASP A 641 -27.96 -5.08 24.18
CA ASP A 641 -28.67 -5.76 25.28
C ASP A 641 -29.47 -6.95 24.77
N ALA A 642 -30.15 -6.83 23.62
CA ALA A 642 -30.85 -7.95 22.99
C ALA A 642 -29.89 -9.08 22.55
N LEU A 643 -28.69 -8.73 22.07
CA LEU A 643 -27.64 -9.70 21.76
C LEU A 643 -27.18 -10.46 23.00
N LEU A 644 -26.92 -9.75 24.11
CA LEU A 644 -26.42 -10.35 25.36
C LEU A 644 -27.50 -11.13 26.13
N ALA A 645 -28.78 -10.78 25.98
CA ALA A 645 -29.89 -11.48 26.62
C ALA A 645 -30.14 -12.90 26.07
N SER A 646 -29.55 -13.27 24.92
CA SER A 646 -29.68 -14.61 24.33
C SER A 646 -28.30 -15.22 23.99
N PRO A 647 -27.46 -15.55 25.00
CA PRO A 647 -26.13 -16.11 24.75
C PRO A 647 -26.19 -17.38 23.90
N GLY A 648 -25.32 -17.48 22.90
CA GLY A 648 -25.22 -18.66 22.03
C GLY A 648 -26.24 -18.74 20.89
N ARG A 649 -27.33 -17.95 20.92
CA ARG A 649 -28.29 -17.89 19.81
C ARG A 649 -27.68 -17.28 18.54
N TRP A 650 -26.82 -16.29 18.71
CA TRP A 650 -26.16 -15.55 17.64
C TRP A 650 -24.65 -15.84 17.66
N SER A 651 -24.25 -16.91 16.97
CA SER A 651 -22.87 -17.41 17.02
C SER A 651 -21.90 -16.73 16.04
N ASP A 652 -22.43 -16.03 15.03
CA ASP A 652 -21.60 -15.29 14.08
C ASP A 652 -20.92 -14.10 14.77
N PRO A 653 -19.58 -13.96 14.68
CA PRO A 653 -18.87 -12.90 15.38
C PRO A 653 -19.25 -11.50 14.89
N ARG A 654 -19.82 -11.33 13.68
CA ARG A 654 -20.23 -10.02 13.15
C ARG A 654 -21.34 -9.36 13.95
N TYR A 655 -22.18 -10.13 14.67
CA TYR A 655 -23.16 -9.54 15.58
C TYR A 655 -22.51 -8.71 16.70
N SER A 656 -21.25 -8.99 17.05
CA SER A 656 -20.54 -8.36 18.16
C SER A 656 -19.81 -7.06 17.80
N LEU A 657 -19.77 -6.66 16.51
CA LEU A 657 -19.01 -5.50 16.03
C LEU A 657 -19.17 -4.21 16.88
N PRO A 658 -20.37 -3.79 17.35
CA PRO A 658 -20.51 -2.57 18.12
C PRO A 658 -20.07 -2.68 19.59
N LEU A 659 -19.78 -3.89 20.13
CA LEU A 659 -19.58 -4.09 21.57
C LEU A 659 -18.34 -3.38 22.12
N GLY A 660 -17.22 -3.41 21.38
CA GLY A 660 -16.00 -2.70 21.79
C GLY A 660 -16.23 -1.19 21.88
N TYR A 661 -16.89 -0.64 20.86
CA TYR A 661 -17.28 0.76 20.82
C TYR A 661 -18.23 1.16 21.96
N LEU A 662 -19.29 0.38 22.18
CA LEU A 662 -20.26 0.64 23.24
C LEU A 662 -19.61 0.56 24.62
N ALA A 663 -18.74 -0.41 24.88
CA ALA A 663 -17.99 -0.50 26.12
C ALA A 663 -17.19 0.80 26.40
N ALA A 664 -16.50 1.33 25.41
CA ALA A 664 -15.71 2.55 25.54
C ALA A 664 -16.59 3.80 25.78
N VAL A 665 -17.74 3.90 25.10
CA VAL A 665 -18.63 5.07 25.19
C VAL A 665 -19.57 5.05 26.40
N THR A 666 -19.98 3.87 26.87
CA THR A 666 -20.91 3.76 28.02
C THR A 666 -20.20 3.44 29.34
N GLY A 667 -18.99 2.88 29.29
CA GLY A 667 -18.32 2.33 30.47
C GLY A 667 -18.95 1.03 31.00
N ASP A 668 -19.91 0.44 30.28
CA ASP A 668 -20.59 -0.79 30.72
C ASP A 668 -19.69 -2.02 30.55
N ARG A 669 -19.30 -2.61 31.68
CA ARG A 669 -18.43 -3.79 31.75
C ARG A 669 -19.02 -5.04 31.11
N ARG A 670 -20.35 -5.12 30.92
CA ARG A 670 -20.98 -6.25 30.21
C ARG A 670 -20.53 -6.27 28.76
N TYR A 671 -20.54 -5.12 28.09
CA TYR A 671 -20.10 -5.00 26.70
C TYR A 671 -18.59 -5.25 26.59
N GLU A 672 -17.78 -4.73 27.51
CA GLU A 672 -16.32 -4.98 27.54
C GLU A 672 -16.03 -6.48 27.66
N THR A 673 -16.66 -7.15 28.63
CA THR A 673 -16.47 -8.58 28.89
C THR A 673 -16.89 -9.42 27.68
N ALA A 674 -18.03 -9.07 27.07
CA ALA A 674 -18.50 -9.74 25.86
C ALA A 674 -17.54 -9.52 24.67
N ALA A 675 -17.06 -8.30 24.44
CA ALA A 675 -16.10 -7.99 23.38
C ALA A 675 -14.80 -8.80 23.53
N LEU A 676 -14.22 -8.83 24.74
CA LEU A 676 -13.03 -9.62 25.04
C LEU A 676 -13.26 -11.13 24.90
N THR A 677 -14.45 -11.61 25.28
CA THR A 677 -14.82 -13.03 25.15
C THR A 677 -14.95 -13.43 23.69
N VAL A 678 -15.57 -12.60 22.86
CA VAL A 678 -15.65 -12.88 21.41
C VAL A 678 -14.26 -12.85 20.80
N ALA A 679 -13.46 -11.80 21.08
CA ALA A 679 -12.11 -11.65 20.52
C ALA A 679 -11.18 -12.83 20.88
N SER A 680 -11.24 -13.34 22.11
CA SER A 680 -10.43 -14.51 22.52
C SER A 680 -10.87 -15.82 21.85
N ARG A 681 -12.14 -15.93 21.43
CA ARG A 681 -12.71 -17.12 20.77
C ARG A 681 -12.72 -17.03 19.24
N LEU A 682 -12.34 -15.91 18.64
CA LEU A 682 -12.31 -15.73 17.19
C LEU A 682 -11.46 -16.83 16.53
N LYS A 683 -12.04 -17.59 15.62
CA LYS A 683 -11.26 -18.42 14.69
C LYS A 683 -10.81 -17.52 13.55
N ILE A 684 -9.53 -17.54 13.21
CA ILE A 684 -8.95 -16.77 12.09
C ILE A 684 -8.43 -17.76 11.03
N PRO A 685 -9.26 -18.11 10.03
CA PRO A 685 -8.86 -19.01 8.95
C PRO A 685 -7.81 -18.39 8.04
N ALA A 686 -7.24 -19.21 7.15
CA ALA A 686 -6.25 -18.79 6.15
C ALA A 686 -6.88 -18.39 4.79
N LEU A 687 -8.21 -18.40 4.68
CA LEU A 687 -8.94 -17.97 3.47
C LEU A 687 -9.16 -16.46 3.52
N GLY A 688 -8.95 -15.75 2.40
CA GLY A 688 -8.92 -14.29 2.34
C GLY A 688 -10.13 -13.60 2.98
N LYS A 689 -11.35 -13.97 2.55
CA LYS A 689 -12.61 -13.45 3.12
C LYS A 689 -12.73 -13.66 4.63
N GLN A 690 -12.55 -14.89 5.10
CA GLN A 690 -12.75 -15.22 6.52
C GLN A 690 -11.65 -14.61 7.39
N LEU A 691 -10.43 -14.50 6.85
CA LEU A 691 -9.32 -13.78 7.48
C LEU A 691 -9.66 -12.29 7.62
N ALA A 692 -10.16 -11.64 6.57
CA ALA A 692 -10.58 -10.25 6.60
C ALA A 692 -11.73 -10.03 7.62
N ILE A 693 -12.77 -10.87 7.60
CA ILE A 693 -13.88 -10.82 8.57
C ILE A 693 -13.38 -10.92 10.02
N ALA A 694 -12.57 -11.94 10.31
CA ALA A 694 -12.11 -12.21 11.67
C ALA A 694 -11.12 -11.14 12.16
N GLY A 695 -10.20 -10.71 11.30
CA GLY A 695 -9.26 -9.63 11.58
C GLY A 695 -9.98 -8.31 11.87
N ARG A 696 -10.89 -7.90 10.99
CA ARG A 696 -11.70 -6.69 11.17
C ARG A 696 -12.53 -6.75 12.45
N THR A 697 -13.16 -7.88 12.73
CA THR A 697 -13.92 -8.07 13.98
C THR A 697 -13.02 -7.94 15.21
N GLY A 698 -11.84 -8.55 15.22
CA GLY A 698 -10.90 -8.43 16.33
C GLY A 698 -10.46 -6.99 16.61
N PHE A 699 -10.12 -6.22 15.57
CA PHE A 699 -9.78 -4.80 15.73
C PHE A 699 -10.98 -3.97 16.22
N ARG A 700 -12.18 -4.18 15.68
CA ARG A 700 -13.41 -3.48 16.12
C ARG A 700 -13.74 -3.72 17.60
N LEU A 701 -13.47 -4.92 18.09
CA LEU A 701 -13.72 -5.29 19.49
C LEU A 701 -12.65 -4.75 20.44
N LEU A 702 -11.37 -4.80 20.06
CA LEU A 702 -10.25 -4.56 20.97
C LEU A 702 -9.73 -3.12 20.95
N ALA A 703 -9.69 -2.48 19.79
CA ALA A 703 -9.06 -1.17 19.66
C ALA A 703 -9.76 -0.05 20.45
N PRO A 704 -11.11 0.02 20.52
CA PRO A 704 -11.78 1.01 21.37
C PRO A 704 -11.42 0.86 22.86
N LEU A 705 -11.18 -0.37 23.33
CA LEU A 705 -10.78 -0.65 24.71
C LEU A 705 -9.34 -0.21 25.00
N ALA A 706 -8.46 -0.31 24.00
CA ALA A 706 -7.06 0.12 24.11
C ALA A 706 -6.94 1.65 24.24
N ALA A 707 -7.71 2.40 23.45
CA ALA A 707 -7.69 3.85 23.44
C ALA A 707 -8.17 4.50 24.76
N ALA A 708 -8.87 3.76 25.62
CA ALA A 708 -9.34 4.21 26.93
C ALA A 708 -8.27 4.11 28.04
N THR A 709 -7.07 3.61 27.75
CA THR A 709 -6.00 3.42 28.74
C THR A 709 -5.02 4.61 28.73
N PRO A 710 -4.73 5.27 29.87
CA PRO A 710 -3.80 6.40 29.91
C PRO A 710 -2.36 6.00 29.55
N VAL A 711 -1.66 6.92 28.90
CA VAL A 711 -0.30 6.78 28.35
C VAL A 711 0.76 6.70 29.47
N PRO A 712 1.73 5.77 29.42
CA PRO A 712 2.95 5.88 30.23
C PRO A 712 3.81 7.05 29.73
N ALA A 713 4.32 7.87 30.64
CA ALA A 713 5.28 8.92 30.32
C ALA A 713 6.49 8.35 29.55
N ALA A 714 7.09 9.18 28.68
CA ALA A 714 8.22 8.82 27.82
C ALA A 714 9.24 7.92 28.54
N PRO A 715 9.75 6.86 27.89
CA PRO A 715 10.71 5.97 28.52
C PRO A 715 11.95 6.78 28.94
N PRO A 716 12.53 6.48 30.12
CA PRO A 716 13.77 7.12 30.53
C PRO A 716 14.86 6.82 29.51
N ARG A 717 15.74 7.81 29.28
CA ARG A 717 16.92 7.67 28.41
C ARG A 717 17.62 6.35 28.72
N PRO A 718 18.03 5.56 27.70
CA PRO A 718 18.84 4.38 27.95
C PRO A 718 20.10 4.80 28.71
N SER A 719 20.28 4.24 29.92
CA SER A 719 21.53 4.37 30.67
C SER A 719 22.66 3.94 29.76
N ALA A 720 23.69 4.78 29.64
CA ALA A 720 24.95 4.40 29.01
C ALA A 720 25.36 3.03 29.57
N ALA A 721 25.54 2.06 28.68
CA ALA A 721 25.95 0.72 29.04
C ALA A 721 27.20 0.83 29.93
N ALA A 722 27.10 0.33 31.16
CA ALA A 722 28.24 0.16 32.03
C ALA A 722 29.28 -0.66 31.25
N ARG A 723 30.43 -0.03 30.98
CA ARG A 723 31.59 -0.67 30.36
C ARG A 723 31.89 -1.96 31.13
N ARG A 724 31.56 -3.11 30.54
CA ARG A 724 32.03 -4.40 31.04
C ARG A 724 33.56 -4.38 30.94
N ARG A 725 34.22 -4.41 32.09
CA ARG A 725 35.67 -4.66 32.17
C ARG A 725 35.96 -6.05 31.55
N PRO A 726 37.08 -6.21 30.82
CA PRO A 726 37.47 -7.52 30.32
C PRO A 726 37.89 -8.41 31.50
N SER A 727 37.35 -9.63 31.55
CA SER A 727 37.82 -10.68 32.45
C SER A 727 39.21 -11.18 32.02
N PRO A 728 40.10 -11.51 32.97
CA PRO A 728 41.47 -11.92 32.65
C PRO A 728 41.52 -13.35 32.07
N SER A 729 42.39 -13.51 31.06
CA SER A 729 42.68 -14.79 30.39
C SER A 729 43.15 -15.86 31.37
N ARG A 730 42.55 -17.05 31.32
CA ARG A 730 43.11 -18.26 31.95
C ARG A 730 44.16 -18.87 31.04
N ALA A 731 45.35 -19.05 31.62
CA ALA A 731 46.50 -19.73 31.05
C ALA A 731 46.25 -21.21 30.74
N ALA A 732 46.97 -21.72 29.75
CA ALA A 732 47.01 -23.13 29.34
C ALA A 732 47.68 -24.04 30.40
N PRO A 733 47.26 -25.31 30.53
CA PRO A 733 48.07 -26.33 31.19
C PRO A 733 48.89 -27.15 30.19
N GLY A 734 50.14 -27.40 30.55
CA GLY A 734 51.16 -28.09 29.77
C GLY A 734 50.99 -29.61 29.65
N ARG A 735 51.83 -30.16 28.77
CA ARG A 735 52.00 -31.58 28.41
C ARG A 735 52.27 -32.51 29.61
N PRO A 736 51.86 -33.79 29.55
CA PRO A 736 52.34 -34.80 30.49
C PRO A 736 53.65 -35.45 30.03
N ARG A 737 54.50 -35.81 31.00
CA ARG A 737 55.61 -36.77 30.88
C ARG A 737 55.31 -37.96 31.80
N GLY A 738 55.48 -39.18 31.25
CA GLY A 738 55.93 -40.37 31.97
C GLY A 738 54.85 -41.20 32.68
N GLY A 739 54.86 -42.50 32.40
CA GLY A 739 54.09 -43.54 33.10
C GLY A 739 53.43 -44.50 32.13
#